data_AF-A0A2P4PTT5-F1
#
_entry.id   AF-A0A2P4PTT5-F1
#
_cell.length_a   1.000
_cell.length_b   1.000
_cell.length_c   1.000
_cell.angle_alpha   90.00
_cell.angle_beta   90.00
_cell.angle_gamma   90.00
#
_symmetry.space_group_name_H-M   'P 1'
#
loop_
_entity.id
_entity.type
_entity.pdbx_description
1 polymer ?
#
loop_
_entity_poly.entity_id
_entity_poly.type
_entity_poly.pdbx_seq_one_letter_code
_entity_poly.pdbx_strand_id
1 'polypeptide(L)'
;MSNPQIILADNCKKILTILNNIAKNEDNTPLIGYPVLIGSRATKWHNSSFREPNDWDLVATPSQTTLFINKVEESIATFRKIKLIHYPGGGLKLVGEYIDQSTDEKSISFDIELVSEKVDLRNMKLIMSLNKEESDDEDESDKDDDQYYRRYRRYFKRYNFDDDSENSENNNDDDSENSENNKDDDNKGNTQDDDEINKIEFEMFDDPKPKISALMILELCRNIEDKTILPLLSNYLCIVAPLKILEALKTSHIYWPEDFYKNISDLHWLRILLDYNKVSPIQPLCSPQRDELIELMLKTRIKETEIIRGNPGAHINLNMSNEDFLENEDNLFVQTRVPHDDLHELVKYGDHPIYQGLKDDQSKAWIKKSLFEKLDYQTKINCVKEEAMAIALERYLIPMISNNQENSYKSALVRICTTLTKGWYRKFAIDNYPRLSNLDKDLLSIANNIIEKFPIKQKKPDIILLDPETQAIFESIRPYTKTISSFDEFEIDNRGSEVEIERTGIKITSPVNDDISVTAIITTVCISITEEVCTPSADWTASVVILPTNDMEILRNLSNFSFIDPLNIHPYYESYCSKFLNLTSKNTFVLAIDASSGSSWGVGQDVWKSRCVEAKSADYVASLLEIPDLTGDLLFKYVLDYLKPTLKHNGETPLKNWINTLKVKGDIPMVPNQHLWYNAWNYKLNKKSKKSHH
;
A
#
# COMPACT_ATOMS: atom_id res chain seq x y z
N MET A 1 9.69 -9.85 -0.09
CA MET A 1 8.41 -10.56 0.11
C MET A 1 8.17 -10.61 1.61
N SER A 2 7.05 -10.06 2.09
CA SER A 2 6.65 -10.17 3.50
C SER A 2 6.15 -11.59 3.78
N ASN A 3 6.40 -12.11 4.99
CA ASN A 3 5.78 -13.36 5.41
C ASN A 3 4.28 -13.12 5.65
N PRO A 4 3.38 -13.95 5.09
CA PRO A 4 1.94 -13.79 5.34
C PRO A 4 1.64 -14.01 6.83
N GLN A 5 0.87 -13.10 7.42
CA GLN A 5 0.30 -13.27 8.76
C GLN A 5 -0.74 -14.40 8.75
N ILE A 6 -0.75 -15.22 9.79
CA ILE A 6 -1.64 -16.38 9.93
C ILE A 6 -2.58 -16.12 11.10
N ILE A 7 -3.89 -16.01 10.86
CA ILE A 7 -4.89 -15.94 11.93
C ILE A 7 -5.12 -17.37 12.43
N LEU A 8 -4.76 -17.65 13.68
CA LEU A 8 -4.94 -18.97 14.29
C LEU A 8 -6.34 -19.14 14.90
N ALA A 9 -6.89 -18.06 15.46
CA ALA A 9 -8.22 -18.02 16.04
C ALA A 9 -8.74 -16.58 16.12
N ASP A 10 -10.06 -16.42 16.11
CA ASP A 10 -10.76 -15.13 16.07
C ASP A 10 -11.89 -14.99 17.11
N ASN A 11 -11.95 -15.93 18.07
CA ASN A 11 -12.89 -15.90 19.19
C ASN A 11 -12.24 -16.41 20.46
N CYS A 12 -12.73 -15.93 21.62
CA CYS A 12 -12.11 -16.18 22.92
C CYS A 12 -11.95 -17.66 23.24
N LYS A 13 -12.98 -18.50 22.99
CA LYS A 13 -12.93 -19.94 23.31
C LYS A 13 -11.78 -20.66 22.58
N LYS A 14 -11.66 -20.43 21.27
CA LYS A 14 -10.58 -21.01 20.45
C LYS A 14 -9.21 -20.47 20.87
N ILE A 15 -9.12 -19.16 21.11
CA ILE A 15 -7.88 -18.50 21.57
C ILE A 15 -7.43 -19.10 22.91
N LEU A 16 -8.31 -19.16 23.91
CA LEU A 16 -8.02 -19.74 25.23
C LEU A 16 -7.55 -21.20 25.14
N THR A 17 -8.10 -21.98 24.22
CA THR A 17 -7.67 -23.37 23.98
C THR A 17 -6.22 -23.43 23.52
N ILE A 18 -5.83 -22.59 22.55
CA ILE A 18 -4.45 -22.49 22.06
C ILE A 18 -3.51 -22.01 23.17
N LEU A 19 -3.88 -20.95 23.88
CA LEU A 19 -3.06 -20.39 24.97
C LEU A 19 -2.82 -21.39 26.09
N ASN A 20 -3.86 -22.12 26.50
CA ASN A 20 -3.74 -23.16 27.52
C ASN A 20 -2.88 -24.33 27.06
N ASN A 21 -2.91 -24.70 25.77
CA ASN A 21 -2.03 -25.73 25.23
C ASN A 21 -0.56 -25.30 25.23
N ILE A 22 -0.26 -24.03 24.92
CA ILE A 22 1.10 -23.49 25.03
C ILE A 22 1.55 -23.47 26.50
N ALA A 23 0.68 -23.00 27.41
CA ALA A 23 0.98 -22.88 28.83
C ALA A 23 1.26 -24.23 29.53
N LYS A 24 0.73 -25.36 29.03
CA LYS A 24 1.05 -26.71 29.55
C LYS A 24 2.54 -27.03 29.52
N ASN A 25 3.29 -26.42 28.60
CA ASN A 25 4.71 -26.63 28.44
C ASN A 25 5.56 -25.68 29.31
N GLU A 26 4.93 -24.77 30.08
CA GLU A 26 5.59 -23.79 30.95
C GLU A 26 5.69 -24.30 32.42
N ASP A 27 6.70 -23.86 33.16
CA ASP A 27 6.80 -24.15 34.60
C ASP A 27 5.78 -23.33 35.40
N ASN A 28 5.35 -23.85 36.56
CA ASN A 28 4.41 -23.17 37.44
C ASN A 28 4.92 -21.83 38.03
N THR A 29 6.20 -21.49 37.84
CA THR A 29 6.83 -20.26 38.35
C THR A 29 7.37 -19.41 37.20
N PRO A 30 6.64 -18.37 36.74
CA PRO A 30 7.08 -17.52 35.64
C PRO A 30 8.26 -16.62 36.06
N LEU A 31 9.17 -16.32 35.13
CA LEU A 31 10.29 -15.38 35.30
C LEU A 31 9.89 -14.01 35.85
N ILE A 32 8.71 -13.57 35.41
CA ILE A 32 8.10 -12.31 35.81
C ILE A 32 6.65 -12.55 36.22
N GLY A 33 6.26 -12.02 37.39
CA GLY A 33 4.92 -12.26 37.95
C GLY A 33 3.80 -11.49 37.24
N TYR A 34 4.14 -10.51 36.39
CA TYR A 34 3.19 -9.60 35.75
C TYR A 34 3.56 -9.34 34.29
N PRO A 35 2.58 -9.12 33.41
CA PRO A 35 2.84 -8.62 32.06
C PRO A 35 3.54 -7.26 32.09
N VAL A 36 4.24 -6.92 31.01
CA VAL A 36 4.94 -5.64 30.86
C VAL A 36 4.13 -4.73 29.95
N LEU A 37 3.71 -3.59 30.49
CA LEU A 37 3.11 -2.48 29.74
C LEU A 37 4.20 -1.73 28.97
N ILE A 38 4.01 -1.63 27.66
CA ILE A 38 4.90 -0.91 26.75
C ILE A 38 4.12 0.17 25.99
N GLY A 39 4.76 0.80 25.01
CA GLY A 39 4.10 1.72 24.08
C GLY A 39 3.69 3.08 24.66
N SER A 40 2.68 3.69 24.03
CA SER A 40 2.22 5.05 24.34
C SER A 40 1.66 5.15 25.76
N ARG A 41 0.96 4.12 26.24
CA ARG A 41 0.37 4.08 27.59
C ARG A 41 1.44 3.99 28.68
N ALA A 42 2.49 3.20 28.49
CA ALA A 42 3.64 3.20 29.39
C ALA A 42 4.31 4.59 29.44
N THR A 43 4.41 5.27 28.30
CA THR A 43 4.99 6.63 28.23
C THR A 43 4.16 7.64 29.00
N LYS A 44 2.83 7.57 28.88
CA LYS A 44 1.86 8.39 29.63
C LYS A 44 1.98 8.20 31.15
N TRP A 45 2.29 6.99 31.61
CA TRP A 45 2.53 6.73 33.02
C TRP A 45 3.77 7.47 33.54
N HIS A 46 4.87 7.47 32.77
CA HIS A 46 6.10 8.19 33.14
C HIS A 46 5.95 9.71 33.09
N ASN A 47 5.09 10.23 32.21
CA ASN A 47 4.87 11.67 32.08
C ASN A 47 3.41 12.00 31.78
N SER A 48 2.73 12.65 32.73
CA SER A 48 1.31 13.01 32.63
C SER A 48 0.99 14.01 31.52
N SER A 49 1.97 14.78 31.03
CA SER A 49 1.80 15.71 29.90
C SER A 49 1.86 15.00 28.53
N PHE A 50 2.18 13.71 28.48
CA PHE A 50 2.08 12.94 27.24
C PHE A 50 0.62 12.89 26.76
N ARG A 51 0.40 12.84 25.45
CA ARG A 51 -0.94 12.74 24.86
C ARG A 51 -1.68 11.50 25.38
N GLU A 52 -3.01 11.57 25.45
CA GLU A 52 -3.81 10.40 25.85
C GLU A 52 -3.70 9.30 24.77
N PRO A 53 -3.19 8.11 25.12
CA PRO A 53 -3.23 6.95 24.22
C PRO A 53 -4.66 6.40 24.12
N ASN A 54 -4.97 5.71 23.02
CA ASN A 54 -6.21 4.93 22.87
C ASN A 54 -5.94 3.44 22.60
N ASP A 55 -4.73 3.01 22.95
CA ASP A 55 -4.18 1.70 22.71
C ASP A 55 -3.45 1.17 23.96
N TRP A 56 -3.44 -0.15 24.11
CA TRP A 56 -2.64 -0.87 25.11
C TRP A 56 -1.69 -1.84 24.41
N ASP A 57 -0.40 -1.58 24.55
CA ASP A 57 0.65 -2.48 24.07
C ASP A 57 1.25 -3.23 25.27
N LEU A 58 1.26 -4.57 25.22
CA LEU A 58 1.71 -5.43 26.31
C LEU A 58 2.66 -6.51 25.80
N VAL A 59 3.59 -6.93 26.65
CA VAL A 59 4.31 -8.20 26.51
C VAL A 59 3.87 -9.12 27.64
N ALA A 60 3.37 -10.32 27.32
CA ALA A 60 2.79 -11.22 28.30
C ALA A 60 3.04 -12.69 27.97
N THR A 61 3.08 -13.52 29.00
CA THR A 61 3.07 -14.99 28.84
C THR A 61 1.68 -15.50 28.45
N PRO A 62 1.56 -16.69 27.84
CA PRO A 62 0.27 -17.31 27.55
C PRO A 62 -0.68 -17.33 28.76
N SER A 63 -0.18 -17.66 29.96
CA SER A 63 -0.99 -17.64 31.19
C SER A 63 -1.45 -16.24 31.58
N GLN A 64 -0.60 -15.22 31.44
CA GLN A 64 -0.98 -13.82 31.69
C GLN A 64 -2.01 -13.33 30.66
N THR A 65 -1.86 -13.71 29.39
CA THR A 65 -2.83 -13.40 28.34
C THR A 65 -4.18 -14.09 28.59
N THR A 66 -4.19 -15.34 29.05
CA THR A 66 -5.42 -16.02 29.50
C THR A 66 -6.10 -15.26 30.64
N LEU A 67 -5.32 -14.80 31.63
CA LEU A 67 -5.86 -14.00 32.73
C LEU A 67 -6.46 -12.66 32.22
N PHE A 68 -5.82 -12.02 31.25
CA PHE A 68 -6.36 -10.80 30.62
C PHE A 68 -7.72 -11.06 29.97
N ILE A 69 -7.84 -12.11 29.14
CA ILE A 69 -9.10 -12.46 28.46
C ILE A 69 -10.21 -12.70 29.50
N ASN A 70 -9.93 -13.52 30.51
CA ASN A 70 -10.91 -13.81 31.57
C ASN A 70 -11.33 -12.55 32.33
N LYS A 71 -10.40 -11.62 32.59
CA LYS A 71 -10.71 -10.36 33.28
C LYS A 71 -11.58 -9.43 32.45
N VAL A 72 -11.40 -9.41 31.13
CA VAL A 72 -12.29 -8.66 30.23
C VAL A 72 -13.67 -9.33 30.18
N GLU A 73 -13.75 -10.66 30.09
CA GLU A 73 -15.03 -11.40 30.09
C GLU A 73 -15.80 -11.29 31.42
N GLU A 74 -15.08 -11.17 32.55
CA GLU A 74 -15.67 -10.90 33.88
C GLU A 74 -16.22 -9.45 34.01
N SER A 75 -15.82 -8.55 33.11
CA SER A 75 -16.27 -7.16 33.11
C SER A 75 -17.54 -6.96 32.26
N ILE A 76 -18.13 -5.76 32.29
CA ILE A 76 -19.28 -5.40 31.43
C ILE A 76 -18.82 -5.08 29.98
N ALA A 77 -17.54 -5.29 29.67
CA ALA A 77 -16.97 -5.00 28.36
C ALA A 77 -17.18 -6.16 27.35
N THR A 78 -17.24 -5.81 26.07
CA THR A 78 -17.27 -6.79 24.98
C THR A 78 -16.04 -6.69 24.09
N PHE A 79 -15.53 -7.84 23.65
CA PHE A 79 -14.48 -7.89 22.63
C PHE A 79 -15.05 -7.62 21.24
N ARG A 80 -14.29 -6.90 20.42
CA ARG A 80 -14.52 -6.69 19.00
C ARG A 80 -13.25 -7.07 18.22
N LYS A 81 -13.41 -7.89 17.18
CA LYS A 81 -12.32 -8.32 16.28
C LYS A 81 -11.11 -8.94 17.01
N ILE A 82 -11.32 -9.65 18.11
CA ILE A 82 -10.23 -10.34 18.81
C ILE A 82 -9.63 -11.42 17.90
N LYS A 83 -8.31 -11.42 17.74
CA LYS A 83 -7.59 -12.37 16.87
C LYS A 83 -6.26 -12.76 17.49
N LEU A 84 -5.96 -14.06 17.46
CA LEU A 84 -4.63 -14.58 17.73
C LEU A 84 -3.91 -14.80 16.40
N ILE A 85 -2.84 -14.05 16.18
CA ILE A 85 -2.11 -13.97 14.91
C ILE A 85 -0.70 -14.50 15.10
N HIS A 86 -0.34 -15.50 14.30
CA HIS A 86 1.03 -15.98 14.17
C HIS A 86 1.74 -15.27 13.01
N TYR A 87 2.93 -14.78 13.31
CA TYR A 87 3.85 -14.20 12.34
C TYR A 87 5.04 -15.16 12.19
N PRO A 88 5.14 -15.92 11.09
CA PRO A 88 6.28 -16.82 10.87
C PRO A 88 7.62 -16.08 10.98
N GLY A 89 8.47 -16.52 11.92
CA GLY A 89 9.74 -15.86 12.26
C GLY A 89 9.63 -14.64 13.20
N GLY A 90 8.42 -14.10 13.40
CA GLY A 90 8.13 -12.91 14.22
C GLY A 90 7.42 -13.18 15.55
N GLY A 91 6.80 -14.35 15.73
CA GLY A 91 6.17 -14.76 16.99
C GLY A 91 4.64 -14.77 16.95
N LEU A 92 4.02 -14.69 18.12
CA LEU A 92 2.57 -14.78 18.29
C LEU A 92 2.03 -13.50 18.96
N LYS A 93 0.92 -12.97 18.45
CA LYS A 93 0.31 -11.73 18.97
C LYS A 93 -1.19 -11.89 19.11
N LEU A 94 -1.74 -11.47 20.25
CA LEU A 94 -3.17 -11.28 20.44
C LEU A 94 -3.50 -9.81 20.16
N VAL A 95 -4.41 -9.56 19.23
CA VAL A 95 -4.86 -8.22 18.87
C VAL A 95 -6.38 -8.13 19.01
N GLY A 96 -6.89 -6.96 19.33
CA GLY A 96 -8.34 -6.74 19.38
C GLY A 96 -8.71 -5.34 19.82
N GLU A 97 -10.01 -5.09 19.83
CA GLU A 97 -10.62 -3.93 20.46
C GLU A 97 -11.52 -4.44 21.59
N TYR A 98 -11.63 -3.69 22.68
CA TYR A 98 -12.70 -3.91 23.65
C TYR A 98 -13.53 -2.64 23.81
N ILE A 99 -14.83 -2.81 24.03
CA ILE A 99 -15.80 -1.72 24.21
C ILE A 99 -16.31 -1.80 25.63
N ASP A 100 -16.10 -0.72 26.39
CA ASP A 100 -16.69 -0.59 27.72
C ASP A 100 -18.10 0.00 27.60
N GLN A 101 -19.11 -0.83 27.92
CA GLN A 101 -20.52 -0.44 27.90
C GLN A 101 -20.91 0.58 28.98
N SER A 102 -20.02 0.86 29.94
CA SER A 102 -20.24 1.84 31.02
C SER A 102 -19.72 3.25 30.70
N THR A 103 -19.04 3.43 29.55
CA THR A 103 -18.54 4.72 29.06
C THR A 103 -19.22 5.09 27.72
N ASP A 104 -18.90 6.24 27.12
CA ASP A 104 -19.44 6.73 25.82
C ASP A 104 -19.08 5.82 24.60
N GLU A 105 -19.17 4.49 24.72
CA GLU A 105 -18.83 3.48 23.71
C GLU A 105 -17.39 3.59 23.15
N LYS A 106 -16.47 4.21 23.90
CA LYS A 106 -15.08 4.36 23.45
C LYS A 106 -14.39 3.00 23.42
N SER A 107 -14.05 2.55 22.21
CA SER A 107 -13.25 1.36 21.99
C SER A 107 -11.78 1.65 22.30
N ILE A 108 -11.15 0.73 23.04
CA ILE A 108 -9.71 0.73 23.28
C ILE A 108 -9.11 -0.46 22.53
N SER A 109 -8.14 -0.19 21.68
CA SER A 109 -7.39 -1.22 20.97
C SER A 109 -6.33 -1.82 21.90
N PHE A 110 -6.06 -3.11 21.78
CA PHE A 110 -4.98 -3.75 22.51
C PHE A 110 -4.19 -4.70 21.62
N ASP A 111 -2.90 -4.76 21.94
CA ASP A 111 -1.88 -5.51 21.24
C ASP A 111 -1.01 -6.20 22.30
N ILE A 112 -1.16 -7.52 22.45
CA ILE A 112 -0.40 -8.33 23.39
C ILE A 112 0.57 -9.21 22.61
N GLU A 113 1.86 -8.98 22.79
CA GLU A 113 2.92 -9.83 22.25
C GLU A 113 3.16 -11.00 23.21
N LEU A 114 2.94 -12.21 22.69
CA LEU A 114 3.09 -13.42 23.47
C LEU A 114 4.55 -13.85 23.50
N VAL A 115 4.97 -14.28 24.67
CA VAL A 115 6.33 -14.73 24.91
C VAL A 115 6.34 -15.92 25.86
N SER A 116 7.21 -16.88 25.58
CA SER A 116 7.48 -18.02 26.45
C SER A 116 8.99 -18.12 26.67
N GLU A 117 9.39 -18.67 27.81
CA GLU A 117 10.79 -18.98 28.10
C GLU A 117 11.24 -20.33 27.54
N LYS A 118 10.26 -21.19 27.23
CA LYS A 118 10.49 -22.59 26.82
C LYS A 118 10.07 -22.86 25.39
N VAL A 119 9.04 -22.16 24.94
CA VAL A 119 8.43 -22.35 23.62
C VAL A 119 8.86 -21.23 22.67
N ASP A 120 9.44 -21.60 21.53
CA ASP A 120 9.76 -20.69 20.44
C ASP A 120 8.51 -20.42 19.58
N LEU A 121 7.80 -19.35 19.92
CA LEU A 121 6.56 -18.94 19.25
C LEU A 121 6.75 -18.47 17.79
N ARG A 122 8.00 -18.40 17.30
CA ARG A 122 8.29 -18.06 15.89
C ARG A 122 8.01 -19.23 14.95
N ASN A 123 8.13 -20.47 15.46
CA ASN A 123 8.08 -21.69 14.66
C ASN A 123 6.90 -22.58 15.08
N MET A 124 5.89 -22.67 14.21
CA MET A 124 4.69 -23.47 14.44
C MET A 124 4.75 -24.80 13.67
N LYS A 125 4.58 -25.92 14.37
CA LYS A 125 4.42 -27.27 13.81
C LYS A 125 2.93 -27.61 13.71
N LEU A 126 2.51 -28.14 12.57
CA LEU A 126 1.15 -28.64 12.37
C LEU A 126 1.20 -30.18 12.36
N ILE A 127 0.60 -30.82 13.37
CA ILE A 127 0.53 -32.29 13.39
C ILE A 127 -0.55 -32.74 12.39
N MET A 128 -0.15 -33.21 11.21
CA MET A 128 -1.02 -34.06 10.41
C MET A 128 -0.89 -35.48 10.95
N SER A 129 -2.01 -36.07 11.39
CA SER A 129 -2.10 -37.51 11.65
C SER A 129 -1.76 -38.25 10.36
N LEU A 130 -0.51 -38.70 10.26
CA LEU A 130 -0.03 -39.59 9.22
C LEU A 130 -0.68 -40.96 9.42
N ASN A 131 -1.85 -41.17 8.84
CA ASN A 131 -2.14 -42.49 8.29
C ASN A 131 -1.40 -42.59 6.97
N LYS A 132 -0.07 -42.76 7.03
CA LYS A 132 0.71 -43.27 5.90
C LYS A 132 0.70 -44.78 6.04
N GLU A 133 -0.03 -45.45 5.16
CA GLU A 133 0.44 -46.75 4.68
C GLU A 133 1.84 -46.53 4.12
N GLU A 134 2.76 -47.39 4.55
CA GLU A 134 4.14 -47.44 4.09
C GLU A 134 4.18 -47.50 2.56
N SER A 135 4.90 -46.56 1.97
CA SER A 135 5.56 -46.81 0.68
C SER A 135 6.95 -46.21 0.80
N ASP A 136 7.92 -47.12 0.94
CA ASP A 136 9.34 -46.86 0.80
C ASP A 136 9.59 -46.18 -0.55
N ASP A 137 10.28 -45.05 -0.51
CA ASP A 137 11.22 -44.64 -1.55
C ASP A 137 12.10 -43.54 -0.94
N GLU A 138 13.34 -43.95 -0.66
CA GLU A 138 14.46 -43.07 -0.31
C GLU A 138 14.83 -42.23 -1.53
N ASP A 139 14.84 -40.91 -1.39
CA ASP A 139 15.72 -40.06 -2.21
C ASP A 139 16.03 -38.77 -1.43
N GLU A 140 17.26 -38.72 -0.91
CA GLU A 140 17.90 -37.52 -0.38
C GLU A 140 18.14 -36.50 -1.50
N SER A 141 17.60 -35.29 -1.38
CA SER A 141 18.31 -34.08 -1.82
C SER A 141 17.73 -32.80 -1.22
N ASP A 142 18.64 -32.00 -0.65
CA ASP A 142 18.50 -30.68 -0.04
C ASP A 142 17.53 -29.72 -0.75
N LYS A 143 16.38 -29.38 -0.12
CA LYS A 143 15.65 -28.08 -0.20
C LYS A 143 14.59 -27.96 0.93
N ASP A 144 15.00 -27.69 2.17
CA ASP A 144 14.09 -27.70 3.33
C ASP A 144 13.14 -26.49 3.47
N ASP A 145 13.44 -25.33 2.87
CA ASP A 145 12.56 -24.14 3.07
C ASP A 145 11.31 -24.14 2.16
N ASP A 146 11.39 -24.74 0.96
CA ASP A 146 10.32 -24.63 -0.04
C ASP A 146 9.16 -25.64 0.21
N GLN A 147 9.45 -26.73 0.95
CA GLN A 147 8.46 -27.76 1.27
C GLN A 147 7.52 -27.33 2.41
N TYR A 148 8.03 -26.57 3.39
CA TYR A 148 7.27 -26.02 4.51
C TYR A 148 6.12 -25.13 4.00
N TYR A 149 6.42 -24.17 3.13
CA TYR A 149 5.43 -23.25 2.56
C TYR A 149 4.41 -23.94 1.63
N ARG A 150 4.83 -24.97 0.87
CA ARG A 150 3.90 -25.75 0.03
C ARG A 150 2.92 -26.58 0.86
N ARG A 151 3.34 -27.12 2.01
CA ARG A 151 2.45 -27.83 2.96
C ARG A 151 1.42 -26.89 3.59
N TYR A 152 1.83 -25.69 3.99
CA TYR A 152 0.93 -24.67 4.56
C TYR A 152 -0.11 -24.14 3.57
N ARG A 153 0.27 -23.90 2.32
CA ARG A 153 -0.63 -23.36 1.28
C ARG A 153 -1.80 -24.30 0.95
N ARG A 154 -1.62 -25.62 1.12
CA ARG A 154 -2.67 -26.63 0.91
C ARG A 154 -3.74 -26.63 1.99
N TYR A 155 -3.36 -26.37 3.25
CA TYR A 155 -4.30 -26.30 4.37
C TYR A 155 -5.23 -25.08 4.26
N PHE A 156 -4.67 -23.91 3.91
CA PHE A 156 -5.44 -22.67 3.76
C PHE A 156 -6.45 -22.68 2.61
N LYS A 157 -6.18 -23.45 1.55
CA LYS A 157 -7.11 -23.58 0.41
C LYS A 157 -8.43 -24.26 0.81
N ARG A 158 -8.49 -24.89 2.00
CA ARG A 158 -9.64 -25.66 2.50
C ARG A 158 -10.55 -24.85 3.45
N TYR A 159 -10.10 -23.68 3.90
CA TYR A 159 -10.80 -22.80 4.86
C TYR A 159 -11.34 -21.50 4.24
N ASN A 160 -11.16 -21.30 2.93
CA ASN A 160 -11.92 -20.32 2.16
C ASN A 160 -13.10 -21.04 1.51
N PHE A 161 -14.31 -20.67 1.88
CA PHE A 161 -15.51 -21.05 1.14
C PHE A 161 -15.54 -20.27 -0.19
N ASP A 162 -15.56 -21.04 -1.28
CA ASP A 162 -16.19 -20.84 -2.60
C ASP A 162 -16.21 -19.42 -3.20
N ASP A 163 -15.20 -19.13 -4.01
CA ASP A 163 -15.32 -18.29 -5.21
C ASP A 163 -15.60 -19.23 -6.38
N ASP A 164 -16.80 -19.81 -6.42
CA ASP A 164 -17.35 -20.54 -7.56
C ASP A 164 -18.89 -20.61 -7.41
N SER A 165 -19.63 -19.75 -8.09
CA SER A 165 -20.96 -20.13 -8.58
C SER A 165 -21.30 -19.44 -9.90
N GLU A 166 -21.36 -20.27 -10.93
CA GLU A 166 -22.05 -20.00 -12.18
C GLU A 166 -23.57 -19.94 -11.94
N ASN A 167 -24.20 -19.04 -12.68
CA ASN A 167 -25.57 -19.04 -13.18
C ASN A 167 -26.57 -20.10 -12.66
N SER A 168 -27.71 -19.61 -12.18
CA SER A 168 -28.99 -20.06 -12.76
C SER A 168 -30.03 -18.93 -12.77
N GLU A 169 -30.68 -18.78 -13.92
CA GLU A 169 -31.75 -17.85 -14.20
C GLU A 169 -33.13 -18.37 -13.75
N ASN A 170 -34.04 -17.41 -13.50
CA ASN A 170 -35.50 -17.45 -13.69
C ASN A 170 -36.38 -18.21 -12.68
N ASN A 171 -37.14 -17.49 -11.83
CA ASN A 171 -38.47 -16.93 -12.15
C ASN A 171 -39.34 -16.68 -10.89
N ASN A 172 -40.05 -15.54 -10.97
CA ASN A 172 -41.40 -15.24 -10.48
C ASN A 172 -41.67 -14.95 -8.99
N ASP A 173 -42.06 -13.68 -8.81
CA ASP A 173 -43.32 -13.18 -8.25
C ASP A 173 -43.65 -13.33 -6.75
N ASP A 174 -43.91 -12.13 -6.21
CA ASP A 174 -45.01 -11.72 -5.33
C ASP A 174 -44.98 -11.96 -3.81
N ASP A 175 -45.28 -10.82 -3.16
CA ASP A 175 -46.11 -10.62 -1.98
C ASP A 175 -45.55 -10.80 -0.55
N SER A 176 -45.30 -9.62 0.04
CA SER A 176 -45.96 -9.12 1.26
C SER A 176 -45.55 -9.61 2.65
N GLU A 177 -45.28 -8.62 3.49
CA GLU A 177 -45.68 -8.44 4.90
C GLU A 177 -45.30 -9.43 6.02
N ASN A 178 -44.69 -8.80 7.04
CA ASN A 178 -44.98 -8.91 8.49
C ASN A 178 -44.39 -10.04 9.38
N SER A 179 -43.68 -9.53 10.39
CA SER A 179 -43.76 -9.82 11.83
C SER A 179 -43.11 -11.09 12.43
N GLU A 180 -42.24 -10.81 13.41
CA GLU A 180 -42.07 -11.45 14.72
C GLU A 180 -42.27 -12.98 14.86
N ASN A 181 -41.20 -13.70 15.23
CA ASN A 181 -40.95 -14.12 16.62
C ASN A 181 -39.82 -15.16 16.73
N ASN A 182 -39.12 -15.07 17.86
CA ASN A 182 -38.13 -16.00 18.41
C ASN A 182 -38.51 -17.50 18.26
N LYS A 183 -37.50 -18.34 18.00
CA LYS A 183 -37.16 -19.52 18.82
C LYS A 183 -35.84 -20.15 18.37
N ASP A 184 -35.00 -20.39 19.38
CA ASP A 184 -34.06 -21.49 19.58
C ASP A 184 -33.77 -22.38 18.37
N ASP A 185 -32.50 -22.44 17.96
CA ASP A 185 -32.01 -23.59 17.23
C ASP A 185 -30.67 -24.09 17.78
N ASP A 186 -30.63 -25.40 17.93
CA ASP A 186 -29.71 -26.18 18.72
C ASP A 186 -28.31 -26.30 18.12
N ASN A 187 -27.31 -26.03 18.95
CA ASN A 187 -26.24 -26.95 19.34
C ASN A 187 -25.99 -28.18 18.44
N LYS A 188 -25.42 -27.98 17.24
CA LYS A 188 -24.72 -29.03 16.47
C LYS A 188 -23.74 -28.42 15.47
N GLY A 189 -22.48 -28.26 15.89
CA GLY A 189 -21.37 -27.90 15.02
C GLY A 189 -20.20 -27.30 15.79
N ASN A 190 -19.40 -28.10 16.49
CA ASN A 190 -18.14 -27.61 17.09
C ASN A 190 -17.05 -28.67 17.29
N THR A 191 -17.31 -29.95 17.05
CA THR A 191 -16.30 -31.00 17.35
C THR A 191 -15.14 -31.02 16.36
N GLN A 192 -15.36 -30.66 15.09
CA GLN A 192 -14.36 -30.78 14.04
C GLN A 192 -13.32 -29.65 14.07
N ASP A 193 -13.73 -28.45 14.49
CA ASP A 193 -12.83 -27.29 14.67
C ASP A 193 -11.99 -27.43 15.95
N ASP A 194 -12.58 -27.92 17.04
CA ASP A 194 -11.87 -28.14 18.32
C ASP A 194 -10.75 -29.19 18.14
N ASP A 195 -10.95 -30.21 17.28
CA ASP A 195 -9.94 -31.24 16.96
C ASP A 195 -8.76 -30.72 16.12
N GLU A 196 -8.94 -29.70 15.28
CA GLU A 196 -7.85 -29.11 14.50
C GLU A 196 -7.01 -28.10 15.30
N ILE A 197 -7.63 -27.36 16.22
CA ILE A 197 -6.94 -26.43 17.13
C ILE A 197 -5.98 -27.18 18.06
N ASN A 198 -6.36 -28.39 18.47
CA ASN A 198 -5.51 -29.26 19.29
C ASN A 198 -4.25 -29.79 18.56
N LYS A 199 -4.11 -29.54 17.24
CA LYS A 199 -2.95 -29.96 16.43
C LYS A 199 -1.90 -28.86 16.22
N ILE A 200 -2.13 -27.67 16.79
CA ILE A 200 -1.18 -26.55 16.75
C ILE A 200 -0.16 -26.76 17.86
N GLU A 201 1.09 -27.02 17.47
CA GLU A 201 2.23 -27.09 18.37
C GLU A 201 3.30 -26.07 17.99
N PHE A 202 4.11 -25.67 18.96
CA PHE A 202 5.25 -24.78 18.74
C PHE A 202 6.53 -25.51 19.11
N GLU A 203 7.63 -25.14 18.45
CA GLU A 203 8.93 -25.71 18.77
C GLU A 203 9.39 -25.29 20.17
N MET A 204 10.09 -26.18 20.87
CA MET A 204 10.82 -25.80 22.08
C MET A 204 12.09 -25.04 21.69
N PHE A 205 12.59 -24.19 22.57
CA PHE A 205 13.90 -23.57 22.35
C PHE A 205 15.00 -24.64 22.29
N ASP A 206 15.71 -24.68 21.17
CA ASP A 206 17.01 -25.34 21.07
C ASP A 206 18.10 -24.35 21.49
N ASP A 207 19.06 -24.81 22.31
CA ASP A 207 20.06 -23.99 23.01
C ASP A 207 21.03 -23.13 22.16
N PRO A 208 21.07 -23.15 20.80
CA PRO A 208 21.83 -22.14 20.07
C PRO A 208 20.99 -21.00 19.44
N LYS A 209 19.65 -21.00 19.53
CA LYS A 209 18.84 -19.97 18.83
C LYS A 209 18.83 -18.61 19.56
N PRO A 210 18.97 -17.47 18.86
CA PRO A 210 18.87 -16.15 19.48
C PRO A 210 17.46 -15.89 20.01
N LYS A 211 17.38 -15.34 21.23
CA LYS A 211 16.12 -14.98 21.91
C LYS A 211 15.30 -13.98 21.10
N ILE A 212 13.98 -14.09 21.16
CA ILE A 212 13.04 -13.12 20.60
C ILE A 212 13.08 -11.81 21.41
N SER A 213 12.87 -10.66 20.76
CA SER A 213 12.92 -9.35 21.43
C SER A 213 11.92 -9.23 22.60
N ALA A 214 10.73 -9.83 22.48
CA ALA A 214 9.74 -9.87 23.55
C ALA A 214 10.27 -10.54 24.84
N LEU A 215 11.04 -11.62 24.71
CA LEU A 215 11.69 -12.29 25.85
C LEU A 215 12.78 -11.41 26.46
N MET A 216 13.56 -10.72 25.62
CA MET A 216 14.56 -9.77 26.10
C MET A 216 13.91 -8.59 26.86
N ILE A 217 12.75 -8.12 26.42
CA ILE A 217 11.98 -7.07 27.13
C ILE A 217 11.56 -7.55 28.52
N LEU A 218 11.03 -8.78 28.63
CA LEU A 218 10.69 -9.36 29.93
C LEU A 218 11.90 -9.46 30.85
N GLU A 219 13.04 -9.95 30.36
CA GLU A 219 14.28 -10.07 31.13
C GLU A 219 14.79 -8.72 31.62
N LEU A 220 14.76 -7.70 30.77
CA LEU A 220 15.15 -6.32 31.11
C LEU A 220 14.19 -5.68 32.13
N CYS A 221 12.94 -6.10 32.18
CA CYS A 221 11.92 -5.60 33.12
C CYS A 221 11.79 -6.43 34.41
N ARG A 222 12.54 -7.54 34.55
CA ARG A 222 12.37 -8.52 35.65
C ARG A 222 12.46 -7.92 37.05
N ASN A 223 13.35 -6.95 37.25
CA ASN A 223 13.62 -6.33 38.55
C ASN A 223 12.97 -4.95 38.70
N ILE A 224 12.04 -4.59 37.82
CA ILE A 224 11.36 -3.29 37.86
C ILE A 224 10.20 -3.36 38.86
N GLU A 225 10.19 -2.44 39.81
CA GLU A 225 9.15 -2.36 40.85
C GLU A 225 7.94 -1.51 40.41
N ASP A 226 8.12 -0.64 39.40
CA ASP A 226 7.10 0.24 38.86
C ASP A 226 5.94 -0.57 38.27
N LYS A 227 4.77 -0.48 38.90
CA LYS A 227 3.57 -1.20 38.50
C LYS A 227 2.39 -0.25 38.37
N THR A 228 1.50 -0.56 37.45
CA THR A 228 0.22 0.13 37.26
C THR A 228 -0.90 -0.89 37.10
N ILE A 229 -2.10 -0.49 37.49
CA ILE A 229 -3.32 -1.23 37.15
C ILE A 229 -3.77 -0.72 35.78
N LEU A 230 -4.11 -1.62 34.86
CA LEU A 230 -4.75 -1.21 33.61
C LEU A 230 -6.12 -0.61 33.93
N PRO A 231 -6.44 0.60 33.43
CA PRO A 231 -7.75 1.18 33.62
C PRO A 231 -8.85 0.17 33.24
N LEU A 232 -9.95 0.15 33.98
CA LEU A 232 -11.16 -0.67 33.70
C LEU A 232 -11.01 -2.19 33.93
N LEU A 233 -9.79 -2.72 34.03
CA LEU A 233 -9.52 -4.11 34.44
C LEU A 233 -9.09 -4.14 35.91
N SER A 234 -10.08 -4.10 36.82
CA SER A 234 -9.81 -4.09 38.25
C SER A 234 -8.82 -5.20 38.65
N ASN A 235 -7.73 -4.81 39.32
CA ASN A 235 -6.65 -5.67 39.79
C ASN A 235 -5.78 -6.38 38.72
N TYR A 236 -5.83 -5.99 37.44
CA TYR A 236 -4.86 -6.46 36.44
C TYR A 236 -3.59 -5.59 36.49
N LEU A 237 -2.60 -6.04 37.28
CA LEU A 237 -1.32 -5.36 37.44
C LEU A 237 -0.38 -5.62 36.25
N CYS A 238 0.25 -4.55 35.76
CA CYS A 238 1.33 -4.61 34.78
C CYS A 238 2.58 -3.90 35.33
N ILE A 239 3.76 -4.43 34.99
CA ILE A 239 5.03 -3.71 35.16
C ILE A 239 5.12 -2.64 34.08
N VAL A 240 5.55 -1.43 34.42
CA VAL A 240 5.71 -0.36 33.44
C VAL A 240 7.14 -0.38 32.90
N ALA A 241 7.30 -0.55 31.59
CA ALA A 241 8.63 -0.58 30.99
C ALA A 241 9.38 0.76 31.21
N PRO A 242 10.68 0.73 31.57
CA PRO A 242 11.50 1.94 31.72
C PRO A 242 11.62 2.77 30.44
N LEU A 243 11.79 4.08 30.58
CA LEU A 243 11.92 5.03 29.45
C LEU A 243 12.98 4.61 28.41
N LYS A 244 14.12 4.04 28.84
CA LYS A 244 15.17 3.56 27.92
C LYS A 244 14.68 2.43 27.00
N ILE A 245 13.82 1.54 27.51
CA ILE A 245 13.23 0.45 26.72
C ILE A 245 12.17 1.02 25.78
N LEU A 246 11.33 1.94 26.25
CA LEU A 246 10.31 2.60 25.42
C LEU A 246 10.93 3.37 24.25
N GLU A 247 12.03 4.10 24.47
CA GLU A 247 12.76 4.80 23.41
C GLU A 247 13.35 3.84 22.38
N ALA A 248 13.92 2.71 22.83
CA ALA A 248 14.44 1.68 21.94
C ALA A 248 13.33 1.03 21.11
N LEU A 249 12.18 0.70 21.73
CA LEU A 249 11.01 0.19 21.02
C LEU A 249 10.49 1.17 19.99
N LYS A 250 10.42 2.46 20.32
CA LYS A 250 9.99 3.47 19.34
C LYS A 250 11.01 3.63 18.22
N THR A 251 12.30 3.55 18.53
CA THR A 251 13.39 3.57 17.53
C THR A 251 13.29 2.41 16.54
N SER A 252 12.89 1.21 16.97
CA SER A 252 12.82 0.05 16.06
C SER A 252 11.74 0.17 14.99
N HIS A 253 10.78 1.09 15.13
CA HIS A 253 9.64 1.27 14.21
C HIS A 253 9.78 2.53 13.35
N ILE A 254 10.78 3.39 13.61
CA ILE A 254 10.83 4.75 13.05
C ILE A 254 11.09 4.80 11.54
N TYR A 255 11.62 3.72 10.96
CA TYR A 255 11.92 3.66 9.52
C TYR A 255 10.69 3.37 8.64
N TRP A 256 9.54 3.11 9.25
CA TRP A 256 8.29 2.87 8.53
C TRP A 256 7.50 4.19 8.38
N PRO A 257 6.95 4.49 7.19
CA PRO A 257 6.14 5.69 6.96
C PRO A 257 4.83 5.73 7.77
N GLU A 258 4.28 4.57 8.11
CA GLU A 258 3.07 4.41 8.92
C GLU A 258 3.18 5.19 10.24
N ASP A 259 2.18 6.04 10.50
CA ASP A 259 2.14 6.88 11.70
C ASP A 259 3.44 7.67 11.94
N PHE A 260 4.23 7.97 10.89
CA PHE A 260 5.57 8.51 11.06
C PHE A 260 5.58 9.79 11.91
N TYR A 261 4.65 10.72 11.69
CA TYR A 261 4.56 11.95 12.49
C TYR A 261 4.31 11.68 13.98
N LYS A 262 3.41 10.73 14.30
CA LYS A 262 3.18 10.26 15.67
C LYS A 262 4.46 9.63 16.23
N ASN A 263 5.08 8.73 15.48
CA ASN A 263 6.23 7.97 15.91
C ASN A 263 7.48 8.84 16.12
N ILE A 264 7.77 9.78 15.21
CA ILE A 264 8.90 10.71 15.33
C ILE A 264 8.70 11.69 16.47
N SER A 265 7.46 12.18 16.67
CA SER A 265 7.11 13.03 17.81
C SER A 265 7.32 12.28 19.13
N ASP A 266 6.75 11.08 19.26
CA ASP A 266 6.87 10.25 20.47
C ASP A 266 8.34 9.89 20.75
N LEU A 267 9.13 9.57 19.71
CA LEU A 267 10.55 9.26 19.84
C LEU A 267 11.33 10.44 20.42
N HIS A 268 11.15 11.64 19.86
CA HIS A 268 11.85 12.83 20.34
C HIS A 268 11.36 13.26 21.72
N TRP A 269 10.09 13.04 22.04
CA TRP A 269 9.57 13.25 23.39
C TRP A 269 10.25 12.33 24.41
N LEU A 270 10.36 11.03 24.11
CA LEU A 270 11.08 10.06 24.97
C LEU A 270 12.55 10.46 25.16
N ARG A 271 13.21 10.96 24.11
CA ARG A 271 14.58 11.46 24.19
C ARG A 271 14.70 12.73 25.04
N ILE A 272 13.71 13.62 25.02
CA ILE A 272 13.64 14.77 25.95
C ILE A 272 13.53 14.28 27.40
N LEU A 273 12.65 13.32 27.69
CA LEU A 273 12.47 12.77 29.04
C LEU A 273 13.73 12.06 29.56
N LEU A 274 14.52 11.48 28.67
CA LEU A 274 15.82 10.87 28.97
C LEU A 274 16.98 11.87 28.99
N ASP A 275 16.70 13.18 28.94
CA ASP A 275 17.67 14.27 28.94
C ASP A 275 18.66 14.31 27.74
N TYR A 276 18.37 13.57 26.67
CA TYR A 276 19.21 13.55 25.45
C TYR A 276 19.06 14.78 24.56
N ASN A 277 18.03 15.59 24.78
CA ASN A 277 17.77 16.82 24.01
C ASN A 277 18.10 18.11 24.78
N LYS A 278 18.71 18.03 25.98
CA LYS A 278 19.23 19.20 26.73
C LYS A 278 20.53 19.79 26.12
N VAL A 279 20.93 19.29 24.96
CA VAL A 279 22.16 19.67 24.26
C VAL A 279 21.99 21.05 23.64
N SER A 280 23.05 21.88 23.68
CA SER A 280 23.10 23.19 23.02
C SER A 280 22.54 23.14 21.58
N PRO A 281 21.84 24.20 21.11
CA PRO A 281 21.31 24.27 19.74
C PRO A 281 22.37 24.03 18.64
N ILE A 282 23.65 24.19 18.98
CA ILE A 282 24.81 24.15 18.08
C ILE A 282 25.41 22.74 17.97
N GLN A 283 25.02 21.79 18.82
CA GLN A 283 25.54 20.42 18.80
C GLN A 283 24.54 19.43 18.21
N PRO A 284 24.96 18.39 17.48
CA PRO A 284 24.07 17.42 16.86
C PRO A 284 23.20 16.72 17.89
N LEU A 285 21.92 16.57 17.54
CA LEU A 285 21.10 15.57 18.19
C LEU A 285 21.56 14.20 17.70
N CYS A 286 21.81 13.31 18.65
CA CYS A 286 22.32 11.97 18.41
C CYS A 286 21.40 10.96 19.09
N SER A 287 21.35 9.76 18.53
CA SER A 287 20.71 8.62 19.20
C SER A 287 21.26 8.44 20.62
N PRO A 288 20.40 8.08 21.59
CA PRO A 288 20.81 7.78 22.95
C PRO A 288 21.93 6.74 23.04
N GLN A 289 22.81 6.89 24.05
CA GLN A 289 23.72 5.83 24.42
C GLN A 289 22.92 4.78 25.19
N ARG A 290 22.81 3.58 24.62
CA ARG A 290 22.06 2.46 25.20
C ARG A 290 23.01 1.45 25.83
N ASP A 291 22.52 0.80 26.87
CA ASP A 291 23.18 -0.35 27.48
C ASP A 291 23.24 -1.50 26.47
N GLU A 292 24.30 -2.33 26.51
CA GLU A 292 24.56 -3.36 25.48
C GLU A 292 23.37 -4.30 25.26
N LEU A 293 22.68 -4.69 26.34
CA LEU A 293 21.51 -5.55 26.30
C LEU A 293 20.31 -4.88 25.62
N ILE A 294 20.11 -3.57 25.83
CA ILE A 294 19.03 -2.79 25.18
C ILE A 294 19.35 -2.62 23.70
N GLU A 295 20.61 -2.37 23.35
CA GLU A 295 21.03 -2.25 21.95
C GLU A 295 20.90 -3.59 21.21
N LEU A 296 21.18 -4.72 21.89
CA LEU A 296 20.92 -6.06 21.35
C LEU A 296 19.42 -6.27 21.12
N MET A 297 18.58 -5.91 22.10
CA MET A 297 17.12 -6.00 21.99
C MET A 297 16.59 -5.18 20.80
N LEU A 298 17.05 -3.93 20.66
CA LEU A 298 16.72 -3.06 19.54
C LEU A 298 17.07 -3.71 18.19
N LYS A 299 18.29 -4.23 18.04
CA LYS A 299 18.73 -4.89 16.80
C LYS A 299 17.90 -6.13 16.49
N THR A 300 17.59 -6.94 17.50
CA THR A 300 16.72 -8.12 17.36
C THR A 300 15.32 -7.69 16.91
N ARG A 301 14.75 -6.66 17.56
CA ARG A 301 13.42 -6.13 17.24
C ARG A 301 13.32 -5.58 15.82
N ILE A 302 14.35 -4.87 15.34
CA ILE A 302 14.39 -4.37 13.95
C ILE A 302 14.33 -5.54 12.98
N LYS A 303 15.14 -6.59 13.19
CA LYS A 303 15.15 -7.78 12.32
C LYS A 303 13.79 -8.49 12.31
N GLU A 304 13.18 -8.68 13.48
CA GLU A 304 11.83 -9.28 13.57
C GLU A 304 10.80 -8.45 12.80
N THR A 305 10.84 -7.13 12.95
CA THR A 305 9.97 -6.22 12.22
C THR A 305 10.21 -6.29 10.71
N GLU A 306 11.47 -6.40 10.27
CA GLU A 306 11.83 -6.59 8.85
C GLU A 306 11.37 -7.95 8.30
N ILE A 307 11.34 -9.01 9.11
CA ILE A 307 10.79 -10.31 8.72
C ILE A 307 9.27 -10.20 8.52
N ILE A 308 8.58 -9.50 9.43
CA ILE A 308 7.12 -9.34 9.40
C ILE A 308 6.69 -8.41 8.26
N ARG A 309 7.29 -7.22 8.17
CA ARG A 309 6.86 -6.12 7.30
C ARG A 309 7.68 -5.98 6.01
N GLY A 310 8.80 -6.69 5.90
CA GLY A 310 9.82 -6.45 4.86
C GLY A 310 10.82 -5.37 5.27
N ASN A 311 11.90 -5.24 4.49
CA ASN A 311 12.99 -4.28 4.78
C ASN A 311 12.69 -2.88 4.17
N PRO A 312 12.55 -1.83 5.01
CA PRO A 312 12.32 -0.47 4.55
C PRO A 312 13.58 0.08 3.85
N GLY A 313 13.52 0.13 2.52
CA GLY A 313 14.60 0.62 1.66
C GLY A 313 15.44 -0.46 0.97
N ALA A 314 14.98 -1.72 0.95
CA ALA A 314 15.65 -2.81 0.22
C ALA A 314 15.87 -2.51 -1.27
N HIS A 315 14.99 -1.70 -1.88
CA HIS A 315 15.05 -1.25 -3.27
C HIS A 315 16.10 -0.15 -3.52
N ILE A 316 16.63 0.49 -2.46
CA ILE A 316 17.51 1.65 -2.62
C ILE A 316 18.92 1.19 -3.00
N ASN A 317 19.32 1.44 -4.25
CA ASN A 317 20.71 1.33 -4.70
C ASN A 317 21.30 2.72 -4.98
N LEU A 318 22.09 3.26 -4.05
CA LEU A 318 22.73 4.59 -4.23
C LEU A 318 24.06 4.53 -5.01
N ASN A 319 24.53 3.33 -5.37
CA ASN A 319 25.75 3.13 -6.16
C ASN A 319 25.40 2.79 -7.61
N MET A 320 24.54 3.61 -8.22
CA MET A 320 24.21 3.59 -9.63
C MET A 320 24.49 4.98 -10.23
N SER A 321 24.52 5.09 -11.57
CA SER A 321 24.72 6.40 -12.21
C SER A 321 23.56 7.35 -11.87
N ASN A 322 23.76 8.66 -11.97
CA ASN A 322 22.67 9.62 -11.78
C ASN A 322 21.55 9.36 -12.80
N GLU A 323 21.92 9.03 -14.05
CA GLU A 323 20.99 8.64 -15.10
C GLU A 323 20.23 7.37 -14.72
N ASP A 324 20.88 6.28 -14.28
CA ASP A 324 20.17 5.04 -13.88
C ASP A 324 19.33 5.21 -12.59
N PHE A 325 19.73 6.14 -11.69
CA PHE A 325 18.96 6.51 -10.50
C PHE A 325 17.67 7.25 -10.87
N LEU A 326 17.71 8.04 -11.95
CA LEU A 326 16.61 8.83 -12.50
C LEU A 326 15.78 8.07 -13.56
N GLU A 327 16.39 7.11 -14.27
CA GLU A 327 15.83 6.25 -15.33
C GLU A 327 15.25 4.92 -14.81
N ASN A 328 15.11 4.75 -13.49
CA ASN A 328 14.05 3.87 -13.00
C ASN A 328 12.70 4.51 -13.38
N GLU A 329 12.27 4.23 -14.62
CA GLU A 329 11.12 4.72 -15.39
C GLU A 329 9.73 4.52 -14.71
N ASP A 330 9.69 4.20 -13.42
CA ASP A 330 8.50 3.84 -12.64
C ASP A 330 8.24 4.80 -11.47
N ASN A 331 8.38 6.12 -11.68
CA ASN A 331 7.92 7.14 -10.72
C ASN A 331 6.80 7.99 -11.35
N LEU A 332 5.53 7.65 -11.09
CA LEU A 332 4.33 8.34 -11.57
C LEU A 332 4.38 9.87 -11.38
N PHE A 333 5.00 10.32 -10.29
CA PHE A 333 4.95 11.70 -9.83
C PHE A 333 6.18 12.54 -10.16
N VAL A 334 7.20 11.98 -10.80
CA VAL A 334 8.39 12.75 -11.24
C VAL A 334 8.15 13.21 -12.67
N GLN A 335 7.55 14.39 -12.83
CA GLN A 335 7.62 15.11 -14.10
C GLN A 335 8.98 15.80 -14.15
N THR A 336 10.00 15.14 -14.71
CA THR A 336 11.34 15.71 -14.89
C THR A 336 11.29 16.86 -15.90
N ARG A 337 10.83 18.03 -15.45
CA ARG A 337 10.99 19.30 -16.17
C ARG A 337 12.44 19.78 -16.10
N VAL A 338 13.13 19.42 -15.00
CA VAL A 338 14.49 19.82 -14.66
C VAL A 338 15.18 18.61 -14.00
N PRO A 339 16.45 18.30 -14.32
CA PRO A 339 17.24 17.28 -13.62
C PRO A 339 17.30 17.53 -12.10
N HIS A 340 17.27 16.46 -11.29
CA HIS A 340 17.29 16.57 -9.83
C HIS A 340 18.50 17.38 -9.32
N ASP A 341 19.69 17.10 -9.84
CA ASP A 341 20.94 17.77 -9.44
C ASP A 341 20.92 19.29 -9.71
N ASP A 342 20.16 19.75 -10.72
CA ASP A 342 19.99 21.18 -11.03
C ASP A 342 19.06 21.88 -10.04
N LEU A 343 18.11 21.15 -9.42
CA LEU A 343 17.22 21.72 -8.41
C LEU A 343 17.98 22.14 -7.15
N HIS A 344 19.06 21.42 -6.83
CA HIS A 344 19.95 21.76 -5.72
C HIS A 344 20.60 23.13 -5.88
N GLU A 345 20.92 23.56 -7.12
CA GLU A 345 21.47 24.91 -7.38
C GLU A 345 20.48 26.03 -7.01
N LEU A 346 19.18 25.74 -7.03
CA LEU A 346 18.12 26.69 -6.68
C LEU A 346 17.88 26.76 -5.16
N VAL A 347 18.20 25.68 -4.44
CA VAL A 347 17.95 25.54 -3.01
C VAL A 347 19.22 25.52 -2.16
N LYS A 348 20.40 25.76 -2.73
CA LYS A 348 21.70 25.79 -2.03
C LYS A 348 21.84 26.88 -0.96
N TYR A 349 22.54 26.59 0.13
CA TYR A 349 22.82 27.58 1.19
C TYR A 349 24.12 28.37 0.98
N GLY A 350 25.03 27.89 0.13
CA GLY A 350 26.31 28.54 -0.19
C GLY A 350 26.47 28.83 -1.68
N ASP A 351 27.72 29.01 -2.10
CA ASP A 351 28.06 29.27 -3.51
C ASP A 351 27.75 28.06 -4.42
N HIS A 352 27.83 26.86 -3.85
CA HIS A 352 27.57 25.59 -4.53
C HIS A 352 26.74 24.67 -3.61
N PRO A 353 25.94 23.74 -4.18
CA PRO A 353 25.25 22.70 -3.42
C PRO A 353 26.19 21.90 -2.52
N ILE A 354 25.78 21.64 -1.29
CA ILE A 354 26.65 21.01 -0.28
C ILE A 354 27.01 19.58 -0.69
N TYR A 355 26.09 18.86 -1.34
CA TYR A 355 26.32 17.48 -1.75
C TYR A 355 27.51 17.33 -2.72
N GLN A 356 27.83 18.36 -3.53
CA GLN A 356 28.91 18.30 -4.52
C GLN A 356 30.26 18.07 -3.83
N GLY A 357 30.47 18.69 -2.65
CA GLY A 357 31.66 18.50 -1.81
C GLY A 357 31.70 17.15 -1.08
N LEU A 358 30.65 16.33 -1.18
CA LEU A 358 30.49 15.04 -0.51
C LEU A 358 30.63 13.84 -1.45
N LYS A 359 30.73 14.07 -2.76
CA LYS A 359 30.92 13.05 -3.80
C LYS A 359 32.41 12.99 -4.21
N ASP A 360 32.99 11.81 -4.40
CA ASP A 360 34.27 11.71 -5.14
C ASP A 360 34.05 11.65 -6.66
N ASP A 361 32.94 11.03 -7.04
CA ASP A 361 32.52 10.83 -8.42
C ASP A 361 31.20 11.58 -8.61
N GLN A 362 31.24 12.66 -9.39
CA GLN A 362 30.08 13.52 -9.59
C GLN A 362 28.99 12.81 -10.41
N SER A 363 29.32 11.73 -11.13
CA SER A 363 28.34 10.96 -11.92
C SER A 363 27.53 9.94 -11.09
N LYS A 364 27.72 9.90 -9.77
CA LYS A 364 26.99 9.00 -8.87
C LYS A 364 26.21 9.77 -7.81
N ALA A 365 25.08 9.20 -7.37
CA ALA A 365 24.31 9.71 -6.25
C ALA A 365 24.98 9.47 -4.88
N TRP A 366 26.09 8.74 -4.84
CA TRP A 366 26.73 8.27 -3.60
C TRP A 366 27.52 9.37 -2.88
N ILE A 367 27.09 9.71 -1.65
CA ILE A 367 27.81 10.61 -0.74
C ILE A 367 28.70 9.85 0.27
N LYS A 368 29.89 10.36 0.55
CA LYS A 368 30.83 9.75 1.50
C LYS A 368 30.56 10.17 2.94
N LYS A 369 30.34 9.18 3.80
CA LYS A 369 30.22 9.36 5.26
C LYS A 369 31.40 10.15 5.87
N SER A 370 32.63 9.82 5.47
CA SER A 370 33.84 10.46 6.02
C SER A 370 33.99 11.93 5.63
N LEU A 371 33.43 12.34 4.48
CA LEU A 371 33.38 13.75 4.09
C LEU A 371 32.27 14.46 4.86
N PHE A 372 31.09 13.83 4.95
CA PHE A 372 29.97 14.36 5.71
C PHE A 372 30.34 14.58 7.18
N GLU A 373 31.04 13.64 7.80
CA GLU A 373 31.45 13.72 9.21
C GLU A 373 32.37 14.92 9.50
N LYS A 374 33.16 15.37 8.52
CA LYS A 374 34.05 16.54 8.63
C LYS A 374 33.32 17.88 8.57
N LEU A 375 32.10 17.91 8.05
CA LEU A 375 31.29 19.13 8.01
C LEU A 375 30.94 19.60 9.42
N ASP A 376 30.82 20.92 9.60
CA ASP A 376 30.23 21.47 10.81
C ASP A 376 28.74 21.10 10.89
N TYR A 377 28.18 21.22 12.09
CA TYR A 377 26.83 20.76 12.36
C TYR A 377 25.76 21.50 11.54
N GLN A 378 25.89 22.80 11.33
CA GLN A 378 24.91 23.57 10.57
C GLN A 378 24.95 23.18 9.10
N THR A 379 26.15 22.97 8.54
CA THR A 379 26.29 22.50 7.15
C THR A 379 25.72 21.10 6.95
N LYS A 380 25.82 20.21 7.95
CA LYS A 380 25.13 18.90 7.92
C LYS A 380 23.61 19.03 7.87
N ILE A 381 23.04 19.94 8.67
CA ILE A 381 21.59 20.22 8.67
C ILE A 381 21.17 20.77 7.30
N ASN A 382 21.89 21.77 6.81
CA ASN A 382 21.64 22.39 5.52
C ASN A 382 21.71 21.38 4.37
N CYS A 383 22.64 20.42 4.41
CA CYS A 383 22.74 19.34 3.43
C CYS A 383 21.45 18.50 3.36
N VAL A 384 20.87 18.13 4.51
CA VAL A 384 19.61 17.37 4.53
C VAL A 384 18.43 18.22 4.09
N LYS A 385 18.42 19.51 4.44
CA LYS A 385 17.40 20.46 3.97
C LYS A 385 17.46 20.65 2.45
N GLU A 386 18.64 20.80 1.86
CA GLU A 386 18.84 20.91 0.40
C GLU A 386 18.21 19.70 -0.32
N GLU A 387 18.53 18.49 0.14
CA GLU A 387 17.95 17.25 -0.39
C GLU A 387 16.41 17.22 -0.25
N ALA A 388 15.89 17.55 0.93
CA ALA A 388 14.44 17.58 1.17
C ALA A 388 13.73 18.63 0.29
N MET A 389 14.33 19.80 0.09
CA MET A 389 13.78 20.85 -0.77
C MET A 389 13.82 20.47 -2.26
N ALA A 390 14.92 19.87 -2.74
CA ALA A 390 15.03 19.38 -4.11
C ALA A 390 13.97 18.30 -4.41
N ILE A 391 13.80 17.33 -3.50
CA ILE A 391 12.75 16.31 -3.60
C ILE A 391 11.35 16.94 -3.55
N ALA A 392 11.13 17.94 -2.68
CA ALA A 392 9.85 18.61 -2.56
C ALA A 392 9.43 19.32 -3.86
N LEU A 393 10.39 20.01 -4.49
CA LEU A 393 10.22 20.65 -5.79
C LEU A 393 9.93 19.61 -6.88
N GLU A 394 10.79 18.60 -7.00
CA GLU A 394 10.72 17.57 -8.04
C GLU A 394 9.43 16.75 -8.01
N ARG A 395 8.97 16.39 -6.80
CA ARG A 395 7.92 15.37 -6.63
C ARG A 395 6.55 15.92 -6.29
N TYR A 396 6.43 17.19 -5.90
CA TYR A 396 5.15 17.74 -5.45
C TYR A 396 4.83 19.09 -6.09
N LEU A 397 5.76 20.05 -6.03
CA LEU A 397 5.47 21.43 -6.45
C LEU A 397 5.58 21.65 -7.96
N ILE A 398 6.68 21.25 -8.60
CA ILE A 398 6.88 21.41 -10.06
C ILE A 398 5.86 20.58 -10.87
N PRO A 399 5.51 19.34 -10.47
CA PRO A 399 4.47 18.57 -11.12
C PRO A 399 3.04 19.07 -10.81
N MET A 400 2.88 20.07 -9.93
CA MET A 400 1.58 20.60 -9.48
C MET A 400 0.70 19.59 -8.74
N ILE A 401 1.28 18.58 -8.09
CA ILE A 401 0.56 17.62 -7.24
C ILE A 401 0.12 18.26 -5.92
N SER A 402 0.87 19.27 -5.47
CA SER A 402 0.51 20.07 -4.30
C SER A 402 0.87 21.53 -4.54
N ASN A 403 0.06 22.43 -4.01
CA ASN A 403 0.34 23.86 -3.92
C ASN A 403 0.87 24.28 -2.53
N ASN A 404 1.00 23.34 -1.59
CA ASN A 404 1.44 23.60 -0.23
C ASN A 404 2.90 23.19 -0.05
N GLN A 405 3.80 24.19 0.00
CA GLN A 405 5.24 23.95 0.15
C GLN A 405 5.63 23.30 1.47
N GLU A 406 4.94 23.62 2.58
CA GLU A 406 5.28 23.04 3.88
C GLU A 406 4.96 21.54 3.90
N ASN A 407 3.78 21.16 3.41
CA ASN A 407 3.39 19.77 3.33
C ASN A 407 4.29 19.01 2.36
N SER A 408 4.61 19.61 1.20
CA SER A 408 5.54 19.03 0.23
C SER A 408 6.92 18.77 0.84
N TYR A 409 7.46 19.74 1.58
CA TYR A 409 8.74 19.63 2.28
C TYR A 409 8.71 18.57 3.38
N LYS A 410 7.66 18.56 4.22
CA LYS A 410 7.49 17.55 5.27
C LYS A 410 7.42 16.15 4.67
N SER A 411 6.65 15.95 3.60
CA SER A 411 6.56 14.67 2.88
C SER A 411 7.90 14.22 2.30
N ALA A 412 8.67 15.13 1.69
CA ALA A 412 10.03 14.84 1.24
C ALA A 412 10.95 14.40 2.40
N LEU A 413 10.87 15.09 3.54
CA LEU A 413 11.66 14.76 4.72
C LEU A 413 11.28 13.40 5.33
N VAL A 414 9.98 13.05 5.37
CA VAL A 414 9.52 11.71 5.79
C VAL A 414 10.13 10.64 4.89
N ARG A 415 10.14 10.86 3.57
CA ARG A 415 10.75 9.93 2.61
C ARG A 415 12.25 9.77 2.83
N ILE A 416 12.99 10.85 3.12
CA ILE A 416 14.40 10.76 3.51
C ILE A 416 14.56 9.87 4.75
N CYS A 417 13.71 10.04 5.75
CA CYS A 417 13.75 9.28 7.01
C CYS A 417 13.35 7.80 6.86
N THR A 418 12.70 7.42 5.76
CA THR A 418 12.07 6.09 5.62
C THR A 418 12.51 5.35 4.35
N THR A 419 12.15 5.85 3.18
CA THR A 419 12.17 5.09 1.91
C THR A 419 13.19 5.54 0.88
N LEU A 420 13.77 6.75 0.97
CA LEU A 420 14.72 7.25 -0.04
C LEU A 420 16.20 7.09 0.33
N THR A 421 16.52 7.12 1.61
CA THR A 421 17.92 6.99 2.08
C THR A 421 18.05 5.79 2.99
N LYS A 422 19.27 5.35 3.31
CA LYS A 422 19.52 4.24 4.26
C LYS A 422 20.76 4.48 5.11
N GLY A 423 20.89 3.71 6.19
CA GLY A 423 22.08 3.72 7.04
C GLY A 423 22.29 5.04 7.79
N TRP A 424 23.52 5.56 7.76
CA TRP A 424 23.94 6.67 8.61
C TRP A 424 23.26 8.01 8.27
N TYR A 425 22.95 8.27 7.00
CA TYR A 425 22.30 9.52 6.58
C TYR A 425 20.84 9.56 7.05
N ARG A 426 20.12 8.45 6.89
CA ARG A 426 18.76 8.25 7.43
C ARG A 426 18.73 8.46 8.95
N LYS A 427 19.68 7.84 9.66
CA LYS A 427 19.81 7.98 11.13
C LYS A 427 20.05 9.44 11.54
N PHE A 428 20.93 10.15 10.83
CA PHE A 428 21.18 11.56 11.08
C PHE A 428 19.92 12.42 10.88
N ALA A 429 19.14 12.18 9.82
CA ALA A 429 17.90 12.89 9.54
C ALA A 429 16.84 12.65 10.64
N ILE A 430 16.67 11.39 11.09
CA ILE A 430 15.75 11.07 12.20
C ILE A 430 16.19 11.73 13.50
N ASP A 431 17.47 11.62 13.84
CA ASP A 431 18.01 12.18 15.09
C ASP A 431 17.88 13.72 15.11
N ASN A 432 17.94 14.39 13.96
CA ASN A 432 17.84 15.85 13.86
C ASN A 432 16.49 16.35 13.33
N TYR A 433 15.49 15.48 13.24
CA TYR A 433 14.16 15.80 12.68
C TYR A 433 13.52 17.08 13.26
N PRO A 434 13.55 17.34 14.59
CA PRO A 434 12.97 18.56 15.17
C PRO A 434 13.61 19.85 14.67
N ARG A 435 14.86 19.77 14.18
CA ARG A 435 15.62 20.91 13.65
C ARG A 435 15.53 21.00 12.12
N LEU A 436 15.15 19.90 11.46
CA LEU A 436 14.95 19.81 10.02
C LEU A 436 13.54 20.16 9.58
N SER A 437 12.53 19.98 10.43
CA SER A 437 11.11 20.14 10.09
C SER A 437 10.71 21.55 9.66
N ASN A 438 11.52 22.58 9.98
CA ASN A 438 11.27 23.95 9.58
C ASN A 438 11.84 24.26 8.19
N LEU A 439 10.94 24.61 7.26
CA LEU A 439 11.27 25.13 5.93
C LEU A 439 11.66 26.60 6.03
N ASP A 440 12.80 26.99 5.46
CA ASP A 440 13.34 28.36 5.50
C ASP A 440 13.50 29.02 4.12
N LYS A 441 12.99 28.38 3.05
CA LYS A 441 13.00 28.90 1.68
C LYS A 441 11.61 28.88 1.04
N ASP A 442 11.38 29.82 0.14
CA ASP A 442 10.17 29.89 -0.68
C ASP A 442 10.31 28.96 -1.90
N LEU A 443 9.85 27.72 -1.73
CA LEU A 443 9.86 26.72 -2.79
C LEU A 443 8.78 26.97 -3.84
N LEU A 444 7.67 27.61 -3.46
CA LEU A 444 6.56 27.87 -4.37
C LEU A 444 6.97 28.86 -5.47
N SER A 445 7.69 29.93 -5.10
CA SER A 445 8.26 30.86 -6.08
C SER A 445 9.24 30.16 -7.03
N ILE A 446 10.10 29.28 -6.51
CA ILE A 446 11.05 28.51 -7.32
C ILE A 446 10.29 27.60 -8.31
N ALA A 447 9.28 26.87 -7.84
CA ALA A 447 8.48 25.99 -8.67
C ALA A 447 7.77 26.76 -9.80
N ASN A 448 7.12 27.88 -9.49
CA ASN A 448 6.43 28.71 -10.50
C ASN A 448 7.39 29.21 -11.58
N ASN A 449 8.58 29.68 -11.20
CA ASN A 449 9.61 30.11 -12.15
C ASN A 449 10.05 28.97 -13.09
N ILE A 450 10.19 27.75 -12.58
CA ILE A 450 10.53 26.57 -13.39
C ILE A 450 9.38 26.23 -14.33
N ILE A 451 8.16 26.22 -13.80
CA ILE A 451 6.93 25.91 -14.55
C ILE A 451 6.78 26.86 -15.74
N GLU A 452 7.01 28.16 -15.54
CA GLU A 452 6.94 29.18 -16.59
C GLU A 452 8.06 29.03 -17.62
N LYS A 453 9.30 28.76 -17.19
CA LYS A 453 10.46 28.60 -18.09
C LYS A 453 10.41 27.31 -18.90
N PHE A 454 9.86 26.25 -18.32
CA PHE A 454 9.78 24.91 -18.89
C PHE A 454 8.32 24.43 -18.91
N PRO A 455 7.47 24.98 -19.80
CA PRO A 455 6.11 24.50 -19.98
C PRO A 455 6.16 23.03 -20.45
N ILE A 456 5.21 22.21 -19.97
CA ILE A 456 5.13 20.78 -20.33
C ILE A 456 5.07 20.66 -21.85
N LYS A 457 6.11 20.05 -22.46
CA LYS A 457 5.97 19.51 -23.82
C LYS A 457 4.98 18.35 -23.70
N GLN A 458 3.77 18.50 -24.25
CA GLN A 458 2.90 17.35 -24.46
C GLN A 458 3.73 16.26 -25.14
N LYS A 459 3.84 15.07 -24.53
CA LYS A 459 4.48 13.92 -25.16
C LYS A 459 3.77 13.75 -26.51
N LYS A 460 4.51 13.92 -27.61
CA LYS A 460 3.97 13.57 -28.93
C LYS A 460 3.54 12.10 -28.84
N PRO A 461 2.32 11.74 -29.23
CA PRO A 461 1.91 10.35 -29.24
C PRO A 461 2.91 9.56 -30.09
N ASP A 462 3.29 8.37 -29.61
CA ASP A 462 4.18 7.48 -30.34
C ASP A 462 3.67 7.33 -31.78
N ILE A 463 4.56 7.50 -32.76
CA ILE A 463 4.21 7.35 -34.17
C ILE A 463 3.88 5.87 -34.40
N ILE A 464 2.59 5.55 -34.54
CA ILE A 464 2.13 4.22 -34.91
C ILE A 464 2.58 3.97 -36.35
N LEU A 465 3.48 3.01 -36.56
CA LEU A 465 3.86 2.58 -37.90
C LEU A 465 2.76 1.65 -38.42
N LEU A 466 1.86 2.18 -39.24
CA LEU A 466 0.84 1.39 -39.93
C LEU A 466 1.49 0.63 -41.09
N ASP A 467 1.07 -0.60 -41.31
CA ASP A 467 1.40 -1.30 -42.55
C ASP A 467 0.69 -0.63 -43.74
N PRO A 468 1.20 -0.80 -44.98
CA PRO A 468 0.65 -0.11 -46.14
C PRO A 468 -0.83 -0.39 -46.43
N GLU A 469 -1.33 -1.58 -46.08
CA GLU A 469 -2.73 -1.97 -46.30
C GLU A 469 -3.64 -1.25 -45.32
N THR A 470 -3.30 -1.28 -44.02
CA THR A 470 -4.00 -0.52 -42.98
C THR A 470 -4.01 0.99 -43.29
N GLN A 471 -2.87 1.53 -43.73
CA GLN A 471 -2.77 2.95 -44.09
C GLN A 471 -3.71 3.31 -45.25
N ALA A 472 -3.77 2.49 -46.29
CA ALA A 472 -4.67 2.72 -47.43
C ALA A 472 -6.15 2.74 -47.01
N ILE A 473 -6.56 1.82 -46.13
CA ILE A 473 -7.92 1.79 -45.56
C ILE A 473 -8.19 3.07 -44.77
N PHE A 474 -7.26 3.50 -43.90
CA PHE A 474 -7.45 4.71 -43.09
C PHE A 474 -7.55 5.97 -43.96
N GLU A 475 -6.72 6.08 -45.00
CA GLU A 475 -6.75 7.20 -45.95
C GLU A 475 -8.05 7.25 -46.75
N SER A 476 -8.67 6.10 -47.04
CA SER A 476 -9.97 6.04 -47.72
C SER A 476 -11.14 6.53 -46.85
N ILE A 477 -11.05 6.35 -45.53
CA ILE A 477 -12.13 6.69 -44.57
C ILE A 477 -11.97 8.13 -44.04
N ARG A 478 -10.74 8.65 -44.01
CA ARG A 478 -10.41 9.97 -43.47
C ARG A 478 -11.24 11.14 -44.04
N PRO A 479 -11.50 11.24 -45.35
CA PRO A 479 -12.35 12.31 -45.90
C PRO A 479 -13.81 12.27 -45.41
N TYR A 480 -14.27 11.11 -44.97
CA TYR A 480 -15.64 10.86 -44.49
C TYR A 480 -15.76 10.87 -42.96
N THR A 481 -14.68 11.25 -42.28
CA THR A 481 -14.63 11.34 -40.82
C THR A 481 -14.71 12.80 -40.38
N LYS A 482 -15.65 13.10 -39.48
CA LYS A 482 -15.84 14.44 -38.90
C LYS A 482 -15.67 14.40 -37.39
N THR A 483 -14.90 15.33 -36.85
CA THR A 483 -14.80 15.52 -35.40
C THR A 483 -16.10 16.10 -34.85
N ILE A 484 -16.55 15.58 -33.70
CA ILE A 484 -17.69 16.14 -32.97
C ILE A 484 -17.19 17.39 -32.23
N SER A 485 -17.80 18.54 -32.50
CA SER A 485 -17.31 19.85 -32.07
C SER A 485 -17.54 20.16 -30.58
N SER A 486 -18.52 19.52 -29.96
CA SER A 486 -18.91 19.78 -28.58
C SER A 486 -19.70 18.61 -28.00
N PHE A 487 -19.59 18.43 -26.69
CA PHE A 487 -20.39 17.51 -25.89
C PHE A 487 -21.03 18.29 -24.74
N ASP A 488 -22.14 17.77 -24.21
CA ASP A 488 -22.75 18.32 -22.99
C ASP A 488 -21.76 18.26 -21.82
N GLU A 489 -21.77 19.30 -20.99
CA GLU A 489 -20.90 19.40 -19.81
C GLU A 489 -21.32 18.38 -18.73
N PHE A 490 -20.33 17.90 -17.99
CA PHE A 490 -20.54 17.01 -16.85
C PHE A 490 -20.96 17.81 -15.61
N GLU A 491 -21.88 17.28 -14.82
CA GLU A 491 -22.16 17.83 -13.48
C GLU A 491 -21.19 17.18 -12.48
N ILE A 492 -20.46 17.98 -11.69
CA ILE A 492 -19.43 17.51 -10.74
C ILE A 492 -19.87 17.82 -9.30
N ASP A 493 -19.86 16.81 -8.41
CA ASP A 493 -20.09 16.98 -6.97
C ASP A 493 -18.75 17.08 -6.23
N ASN A 494 -18.29 18.32 -6.00
CA ASN A 494 -16.99 18.61 -5.37
C ASN A 494 -17.01 18.36 -3.85
N ARG A 495 -16.85 17.10 -3.42
CA ARG A 495 -16.58 16.72 -2.03
C ARG A 495 -15.07 16.54 -1.77
N GLY A 496 -14.28 17.59 -2.01
CA GLY A 496 -12.85 17.62 -1.65
C GLY A 496 -11.87 16.89 -2.58
N SER A 497 -12.33 16.36 -3.73
CA SER A 497 -11.47 15.75 -4.77
C SER A 497 -11.42 16.61 -6.03
N GLU A 498 -10.27 16.67 -6.70
CA GLU A 498 -10.13 17.35 -8.00
C GLU A 498 -10.44 16.36 -9.13
N VAL A 499 -11.40 16.71 -9.98
CA VAL A 499 -11.88 15.84 -11.08
C VAL A 499 -11.63 16.53 -12.41
N GLU A 500 -10.80 15.91 -13.26
CA GLU A 500 -10.55 16.35 -14.63
C GLU A 500 -11.18 15.38 -15.63
N ILE A 501 -12.03 15.90 -16.52
CA ILE A 501 -12.73 15.11 -17.53
C ILE A 501 -12.42 15.64 -18.92
N GLU A 502 -12.03 14.76 -19.84
CA GLU A 502 -11.91 15.07 -21.26
C GLU A 502 -12.76 14.12 -22.08
N ARG A 503 -13.49 14.68 -23.05
CA ARG A 503 -14.33 13.92 -23.98
C ARG A 503 -14.08 14.39 -25.40
N THR A 504 -13.80 13.43 -26.29
CA THR A 504 -13.59 13.66 -27.71
C THR A 504 -14.36 12.61 -28.52
N GLY A 505 -14.67 12.91 -29.77
CA GLY A 505 -15.33 11.93 -30.62
C GLY A 505 -15.33 12.28 -32.09
N ILE A 506 -15.62 11.27 -32.89
CA ILE A 506 -15.72 11.34 -34.35
C ILE A 506 -17.00 10.68 -34.82
N LYS A 507 -17.52 11.18 -35.93
CA LYS A 507 -18.54 10.54 -36.74
C LYS A 507 -17.90 10.08 -38.05
N ILE A 508 -18.00 8.80 -38.34
CA ILE A 508 -17.52 8.16 -39.56
C ILE A 508 -18.76 7.86 -40.41
N THR A 509 -18.90 8.56 -41.53
CA THR A 509 -19.93 8.23 -42.54
C THR A 509 -19.34 7.19 -43.50
N SER A 510 -20.11 6.17 -43.87
CA SER A 510 -19.62 5.18 -44.82
C SER A 510 -19.38 5.83 -46.20
N PRO A 511 -18.22 5.58 -46.84
CA PRO A 511 -17.96 5.99 -48.21
C PRO A 511 -18.78 5.21 -49.25
N VAL A 512 -19.37 4.07 -48.84
CA VAL A 512 -20.18 3.19 -49.69
C VAL A 512 -21.67 3.53 -49.60
N ASN A 513 -22.13 3.94 -48.41
CA ASN A 513 -23.51 4.30 -48.15
C ASN A 513 -23.58 5.52 -47.20
N ASP A 514 -23.93 6.68 -47.74
CA ASP A 514 -23.94 7.94 -47.00
C ASP A 514 -25.04 8.05 -45.93
N ASP A 515 -26.05 7.18 -45.98
CA ASP A 515 -27.08 7.03 -44.95
C ASP A 515 -26.55 6.31 -43.70
N ILE A 516 -25.46 5.56 -43.81
CA ILE A 516 -24.87 4.81 -42.69
C ILE A 516 -23.74 5.61 -42.06
N SER A 517 -23.80 5.75 -40.73
CA SER A 517 -22.73 6.38 -39.98
C SER A 517 -22.55 5.78 -38.59
N VAL A 518 -21.31 5.75 -38.14
CA VAL A 518 -20.90 5.27 -36.82
C VAL A 518 -20.31 6.44 -36.04
N THR A 519 -20.64 6.52 -34.76
CA THR A 519 -20.09 7.48 -33.82
C THR A 519 -19.13 6.75 -32.88
N ALA A 520 -17.92 7.28 -32.75
CA ALA A 520 -16.93 6.84 -31.78
C ALA A 520 -16.64 7.97 -30.79
N ILE A 521 -16.78 7.70 -29.49
CA ILE A 521 -16.55 8.66 -28.41
C ILE A 521 -15.54 8.07 -27.43
N ILE A 522 -14.58 8.90 -27.03
CA ILE A 522 -13.61 8.60 -25.98
C ILE A 522 -13.84 9.56 -24.83
N THR A 523 -13.96 9.02 -23.61
CA THR A 523 -14.00 9.80 -22.38
C THR A 523 -12.88 9.34 -21.47
N THR A 524 -12.10 10.28 -20.94
CA THR A 524 -11.08 10.05 -19.91
C THR A 524 -11.40 10.89 -18.69
N VAL A 525 -11.30 10.29 -17.51
CA VAL A 525 -11.50 10.95 -16.22
C VAL A 525 -10.27 10.70 -15.36
N CYS A 526 -9.82 11.74 -14.66
CA CYS A 526 -8.80 11.66 -13.63
C CYS A 526 -9.38 12.23 -12.33
N ILE A 527 -9.33 11.45 -11.25
CA ILE A 527 -9.75 11.88 -9.91
C ILE A 527 -8.51 11.85 -9.03
N SER A 528 -8.11 12.99 -8.47
CA SER A 528 -6.99 13.08 -7.52
C SER A 528 -7.46 13.50 -6.13
N ILE A 529 -7.02 12.76 -5.11
CA ILE A 529 -7.34 13.03 -3.70
C ILE A 529 -6.20 13.88 -3.12
N THR A 530 -6.51 15.11 -2.72
CA THR A 530 -5.52 16.07 -2.19
C THR A 530 -5.52 16.17 -0.67
N GLU A 531 -6.46 15.53 0.04
CA GLU A 531 -6.69 15.77 1.48
C GLU A 531 -5.86 14.90 2.44
N GLU A 532 -5.32 13.74 2.03
CA GLU A 532 -4.51 12.90 2.93
C GLU A 532 -2.99 13.08 2.74
N VAL A 533 -2.40 13.76 3.72
CA VAL A 533 -1.07 14.42 3.78
C VAL A 533 0.15 13.49 3.62
N CYS A 534 0.01 12.23 3.22
CA CYS A 534 1.15 11.30 3.08
C CYS A 534 1.10 10.37 1.86
N THR A 535 0.00 10.32 1.11
CA THR A 535 -0.16 9.39 -0.03
C THR A 535 -1.02 10.02 -1.13
N PRO A 536 -0.47 10.89 -2.00
CA PRO A 536 -1.19 11.27 -3.21
C PRO A 536 -1.64 10.02 -3.98
N SER A 537 -2.93 9.94 -4.26
CA SER A 537 -3.54 8.91 -5.09
C SER A 537 -4.30 9.55 -6.24
N ALA A 538 -4.26 8.88 -7.39
CA ALA A 538 -4.99 9.26 -8.57
C ALA A 538 -5.63 8.02 -9.19
N ASP A 539 -6.90 8.16 -9.51
CA ASP A 539 -7.68 7.18 -10.25
C ASP A 539 -7.90 7.70 -11.66
N TRP A 540 -7.49 6.92 -12.65
CA TRP A 540 -7.77 7.18 -14.06
C TRP A 540 -8.78 6.17 -14.59
N THR A 541 -9.84 6.68 -15.22
CA THR A 541 -10.77 5.85 -15.97
C THR A 541 -10.86 6.34 -17.41
N ALA A 542 -10.96 5.40 -18.35
CA ALA A 542 -11.18 5.68 -19.76
C ALA A 542 -12.27 4.78 -20.32
N SER A 543 -13.09 5.32 -21.22
CA SER A 543 -14.07 4.56 -21.99
C SER A 543 -14.00 4.92 -23.46
N VAL A 544 -14.13 3.90 -24.31
CA VAL A 544 -14.30 4.02 -25.77
C VAL A 544 -15.64 3.36 -26.12
N VAL A 545 -16.49 4.15 -26.75
CA VAL A 545 -17.82 3.73 -27.21
C VAL A 545 -17.87 3.88 -28.71
N ILE A 546 -18.14 2.79 -29.43
CA ILE A 546 -18.29 2.78 -30.89
C ILE A 546 -19.68 2.20 -31.19
N LEU A 547 -20.58 2.99 -31.76
CA LEU A 547 -21.97 2.60 -32.00
C LEU A 547 -22.57 3.26 -33.24
N PRO A 548 -23.63 2.68 -33.84
CA PRO A 548 -24.37 3.33 -34.92
C PRO A 548 -24.88 4.70 -34.50
N THR A 549 -24.74 5.72 -35.35
CA THR A 549 -25.03 7.11 -34.96
C THR A 549 -26.47 7.29 -34.45
N ASN A 550 -27.40 6.49 -34.95
CA ASN A 550 -28.82 6.55 -34.58
C ASN A 550 -29.10 5.96 -33.19
N ASP A 551 -28.16 5.20 -32.61
CA ASP A 551 -28.32 4.54 -31.30
C ASP A 551 -27.78 5.41 -30.13
N MET A 552 -27.44 6.67 -30.43
CA MET A 552 -27.11 7.72 -29.46
C MET A 552 -28.37 8.18 -28.69
N GLU A 553 -28.95 7.31 -27.87
CA GLU A 553 -30.00 7.71 -26.93
C GLU A 553 -29.39 8.36 -25.69
N ILE A 554 -29.94 9.53 -25.30
CA ILE A 554 -29.66 10.23 -24.05
C ILE A 554 -30.50 9.60 -22.95
N LEU A 555 -29.89 8.78 -22.09
CA LEU A 555 -30.53 8.26 -20.89
C LEU A 555 -30.02 9.04 -19.68
N ARG A 556 -30.87 9.90 -19.10
CA ARG A 556 -30.62 10.50 -17.79
C ARG A 556 -30.86 9.45 -16.71
N ASN A 557 -29.79 8.83 -16.21
CA ASN A 557 -29.88 8.08 -14.95
C ASN A 557 -29.42 8.97 -13.79
N LEU A 558 -30.28 9.09 -12.78
CA LEU A 558 -29.93 9.65 -11.48
C LEU A 558 -29.06 8.62 -10.75
N SER A 559 -27.78 8.93 -10.54
CA SER A 559 -26.93 8.13 -9.66
C SER A 559 -26.07 9.03 -8.77
N ASN A 560 -25.95 8.66 -7.49
CA ASN A 560 -25.33 9.44 -6.42
C ASN A 560 -23.79 9.28 -6.41
N PHE A 561 -23.07 9.88 -7.36
CA PHE A 561 -21.61 9.77 -7.44
C PHE A 561 -20.91 11.08 -7.83
N SER A 562 -19.58 11.12 -7.77
CA SER A 562 -18.71 12.31 -7.90
C SER A 562 -18.88 13.13 -9.19
N PHE A 563 -19.39 12.53 -10.27
CA PHE A 563 -19.84 13.25 -11.46
C PHE A 563 -21.03 12.55 -12.13
N ILE A 564 -21.84 13.30 -12.88
CA ILE A 564 -22.96 12.80 -13.67
C ILE A 564 -22.60 12.93 -15.16
N ASP A 565 -22.60 11.80 -15.88
CA ASP A 565 -22.38 11.76 -17.33
C ASP A 565 -23.72 11.96 -18.08
N PRO A 566 -23.92 13.08 -18.81
CA PRO A 566 -25.17 13.34 -19.52
C PRO A 566 -25.48 12.32 -20.63
N LEU A 567 -24.46 11.63 -21.14
CA LEU A 567 -24.59 10.62 -22.19
C LEU A 567 -24.66 9.19 -21.63
N ASN A 568 -24.37 8.99 -20.34
CA ASN A 568 -24.33 7.68 -19.69
C ASN A 568 -23.48 6.64 -20.46
N ILE A 569 -22.32 7.08 -20.97
CA ILE A 569 -21.39 6.27 -21.79
C ILE A 569 -20.04 6.03 -21.10
N HIS A 570 -19.76 6.74 -20.01
CA HIS A 570 -18.61 6.50 -19.16
C HIS A 570 -19.05 5.77 -17.88
N PRO A 571 -18.66 4.49 -17.69
CA PRO A 571 -19.07 3.73 -16.52
C PRO A 571 -18.36 4.26 -15.27
N TYR A 572 -19.00 4.08 -14.12
CA TYR A 572 -18.37 4.37 -12.84
C TYR A 572 -17.44 3.23 -12.44
N TYR A 573 -16.28 3.56 -11.88
CA TYR A 573 -15.33 2.58 -11.37
C TYR A 573 -15.29 2.62 -9.84
N GLU A 574 -15.55 1.49 -9.21
CA GLU A 574 -15.42 1.35 -7.76
C GLU A 574 -14.03 0.77 -7.43
N SER A 575 -13.13 1.63 -6.96
CA SER A 575 -11.72 1.27 -6.70
C SER A 575 -11.58 0.17 -5.64
N TYR A 576 -12.37 0.21 -4.56
CA TYR A 576 -12.38 -0.81 -3.50
C TYR A 576 -12.68 -2.23 -4.02
N CYS A 577 -13.66 -2.34 -4.92
CA CYS A 577 -14.10 -3.61 -5.48
C CYS A 577 -13.38 -3.96 -6.80
N SER A 578 -12.61 -3.02 -7.36
CA SER A 578 -11.91 -3.15 -8.65
C SER A 578 -12.85 -3.49 -9.82
N LYS A 579 -14.06 -2.94 -9.81
CA LYS A 579 -15.13 -3.26 -10.78
C LYS A 579 -15.76 -2.01 -11.37
N PHE A 580 -16.16 -2.12 -12.63
CA PHE A 580 -17.03 -1.12 -13.26
C PHE A 580 -18.48 -1.39 -12.87
N LEU A 581 -19.16 -0.36 -12.36
CA LEU A 581 -20.60 -0.32 -12.18
C LEU A 581 -21.25 0.31 -13.42
N ASN A 582 -22.48 -0.09 -13.73
CA ASN A 582 -23.26 0.43 -14.86
C ASN A 582 -22.59 0.24 -16.24
N LEU A 583 -21.80 -0.81 -16.42
CA LEU A 583 -21.22 -1.12 -17.72
C LEU A 583 -22.33 -1.42 -18.74
N THR A 584 -22.42 -0.62 -19.79
CA THR A 584 -23.48 -0.80 -20.79
C THR A 584 -23.05 -1.77 -21.89
N SER A 585 -24.02 -2.28 -22.65
CA SER A 585 -23.74 -3.02 -23.89
C SER A 585 -22.90 -2.21 -24.88
N LYS A 586 -23.00 -0.86 -24.83
CA LYS A 586 -22.41 0.12 -25.75
C LYS A 586 -20.89 0.29 -25.61
N ASN A 587 -20.30 -0.10 -24.47
CA ASN A 587 -18.86 0.08 -24.24
C ASN A 587 -17.99 -0.93 -25.00
N THR A 588 -17.21 -0.45 -25.98
CA THR A 588 -16.25 -1.26 -26.76
C THR A 588 -14.98 -1.53 -25.96
N PHE A 589 -14.51 -0.55 -25.19
CA PHE A 589 -13.34 -0.67 -24.32
C PHE A 589 -13.52 0.21 -23.09
N VAL A 590 -13.16 -0.32 -21.92
CA VAL A 590 -13.06 0.46 -20.67
C VAL A 590 -11.79 0.07 -19.92
N LEU A 591 -11.17 1.06 -19.31
CA LEU A 591 -9.90 0.95 -18.59
C LEU A 591 -10.00 1.74 -17.29
N ALA A 592 -9.65 1.11 -16.18
CA ALA A 592 -9.47 1.78 -14.90
C ALA A 592 -8.09 1.43 -14.33
N ILE A 593 -7.40 2.46 -13.86
CA ILE A 593 -6.08 2.40 -13.26
C ILE A 593 -6.13 3.22 -11.98
N ASP A 594 -5.85 2.58 -10.86
CA ASP A 594 -5.57 3.24 -9.58
C ASP A 594 -4.05 3.23 -9.37
N ALA A 595 -3.48 4.41 -9.14
CA ALA A 595 -2.16 4.51 -8.52
C ALA A 595 -2.21 5.35 -7.25
N SER A 596 -1.56 4.83 -6.22
CA SER A 596 -1.18 5.61 -5.05
C SER A 596 0.34 5.70 -5.00
N SER A 597 0.87 6.88 -4.68
CA SER A 597 2.24 6.96 -4.19
C SER A 597 2.29 6.03 -2.99
N GLY A 598 3.14 5.00 -3.06
CA GLY A 598 2.94 3.79 -2.29
C GLY A 598 2.40 4.04 -0.89
N SER A 599 1.20 3.53 -0.61
CA SER A 599 0.74 3.38 0.76
C SER A 599 1.83 2.67 1.56
N SER A 600 1.89 2.96 2.86
CA SER A 600 2.85 2.45 3.85
C SER A 600 3.13 0.93 3.85
N TRP A 601 2.45 0.14 3.03
CA TRP A 601 2.63 -1.31 2.84
C TRP A 601 3.47 -1.69 1.60
N GLY A 602 3.87 -0.73 0.75
CA GLY A 602 4.64 -0.97 -0.47
C GLY A 602 6.07 -0.44 -0.37
N VAL A 603 7.05 -1.33 -0.49
CA VAL A 603 8.48 -1.01 -0.54
C VAL A 603 8.78 -0.16 -1.79
N GLY A 604 8.73 1.17 -1.68
CA GLY A 604 9.33 2.13 -2.63
C GLY A 604 8.99 1.99 -4.12
N GLN A 605 7.93 1.27 -4.46
CA GLN A 605 7.34 1.25 -5.78
C GLN A 605 5.95 1.88 -5.66
N ASP A 606 5.58 2.73 -6.61
CA ASP A 606 4.21 3.17 -6.75
C ASP A 606 3.29 1.94 -6.72
N VAL A 607 2.36 1.89 -5.76
CA VAL A 607 1.51 0.70 -5.60
C VAL A 607 0.37 0.84 -6.58
N TRP A 608 0.46 0.14 -7.71
CA TRP A 608 -0.61 0.07 -8.71
C TRP A 608 -1.64 -0.94 -8.21
N LYS A 609 -2.57 -0.47 -7.37
CA LYS A 609 -3.45 -1.31 -6.55
C LYS A 609 -4.48 -2.07 -7.38
N SER A 610 -4.97 -1.48 -8.47
CA SER A 610 -5.98 -2.12 -9.28
C SER A 610 -5.92 -1.74 -10.75
N ARG A 611 -6.17 -2.75 -11.59
CA ARG A 611 -6.25 -2.62 -13.05
C ARG A 611 -7.48 -3.38 -13.52
N CYS A 612 -8.49 -2.66 -13.98
CA CYS A 612 -9.68 -3.25 -14.58
C CYS A 612 -9.74 -2.89 -16.06
N VAL A 613 -9.73 -3.91 -16.92
CA VAL A 613 -9.86 -3.74 -18.37
C VAL A 613 -11.00 -4.64 -18.84
N GLU A 614 -11.94 -4.05 -19.55
CA GLU A 614 -12.95 -4.79 -20.29
C GLU A 614 -12.99 -4.37 -21.75
N ALA A 615 -13.23 -5.35 -22.61
CA ALA A 615 -13.24 -5.18 -24.06
C ALA A 615 -14.36 -6.01 -24.69
N LYS A 616 -14.92 -5.47 -25.77
CA LYS A 616 -15.86 -6.11 -26.70
C LYS A 616 -15.38 -5.91 -28.13
N SER A 617 -15.73 -6.85 -29.01
CA SER A 617 -15.41 -6.71 -30.43
C SER A 617 -16.20 -5.54 -31.03
N ALA A 618 -15.57 -4.83 -31.97
CA ALA A 618 -16.20 -3.80 -32.79
C ALA A 618 -16.64 -4.33 -34.17
N ASP A 619 -16.55 -5.64 -34.43
CA ASP A 619 -16.80 -6.24 -35.75
C ASP A 619 -18.21 -6.00 -36.25
N TYR A 620 -19.22 -6.09 -35.36
CA TYR A 620 -20.60 -5.80 -35.72
C TYR A 620 -20.72 -4.37 -36.26
N VAL A 621 -20.15 -3.39 -35.55
CA VAL A 621 -20.24 -1.97 -35.94
C VAL A 621 -19.43 -1.68 -37.21
N ALA A 622 -18.26 -2.33 -37.37
CA ALA A 622 -17.48 -2.24 -38.60
C ALA A 622 -18.24 -2.79 -39.80
N SER A 623 -18.93 -3.93 -39.64
CA SER A 623 -19.71 -4.55 -40.72
C SER A 623 -20.86 -3.67 -41.21
N LEU A 624 -21.45 -2.85 -40.32
CA LEU A 624 -22.51 -1.90 -40.69
C LEU A 624 -22.01 -0.82 -41.66
N LEU A 625 -20.74 -0.43 -41.58
CA LEU A 625 -20.20 0.60 -42.49
C LEU A 625 -20.06 0.10 -43.93
N GLU A 626 -20.18 -1.21 -44.20
CA GLU A 626 -20.08 -1.80 -45.55
C GLU A 626 -18.75 -1.47 -46.26
N ILE A 627 -17.72 -1.04 -45.52
CA ILE A 627 -16.39 -0.74 -46.06
C ILE A 627 -15.65 -2.07 -46.28
N PRO A 628 -15.21 -2.38 -47.51
CA PRO A 628 -14.45 -3.59 -47.78
C PRO A 628 -13.23 -3.71 -46.87
N ASP A 629 -12.99 -4.92 -46.36
CA ASP A 629 -11.84 -5.29 -45.52
C ASP A 629 -11.71 -4.54 -44.18
N LEU A 630 -12.66 -3.65 -43.83
CA LEU A 630 -12.70 -2.99 -42.53
C LEU A 630 -13.24 -3.93 -41.45
N THR A 631 -12.33 -4.45 -40.62
CA THR A 631 -12.67 -5.26 -39.45
C THR A 631 -12.90 -4.39 -38.22
N GLY A 632 -13.48 -4.95 -37.16
CA GLY A 632 -13.59 -4.28 -35.86
C GLY A 632 -12.24 -3.89 -35.26
N ASP A 633 -11.22 -4.71 -35.51
CA ASP A 633 -9.83 -4.41 -35.14
C ASP A 633 -9.32 -3.13 -35.81
N LEU A 634 -9.50 -3.02 -37.12
CA LEU A 634 -9.10 -1.86 -37.91
C LEU A 634 -9.93 -0.62 -37.55
N LEU A 635 -11.22 -0.76 -37.31
CA LEU A 635 -12.08 0.33 -36.84
C LEU A 635 -11.61 0.86 -35.48
N PHE A 636 -11.30 -0.02 -34.53
CA PHE A 636 -10.80 0.41 -33.21
C PHE A 636 -9.42 1.09 -33.31
N LYS A 637 -8.50 0.56 -34.13
CA LYS A 637 -7.21 1.21 -34.42
C LYS A 637 -7.39 2.59 -35.06
N TYR A 638 -8.32 2.72 -36.01
CA TYR A 638 -8.60 3.99 -36.67
C TYR A 638 -9.09 5.06 -35.69
N VAL A 639 -10.00 4.69 -34.78
CA VAL A 639 -10.48 5.59 -33.72
C VAL A 639 -9.33 6.08 -32.84
N LEU A 640 -8.41 5.19 -32.44
CA LEU A 640 -7.24 5.56 -31.63
C LEU A 640 -6.22 6.42 -32.42
N ASP A 641 -5.97 6.12 -33.70
CA ASP A 641 -5.06 6.91 -34.55
C ASP A 641 -5.58 8.32 -34.81
N TYR A 642 -6.90 8.45 -35.00
CA TYR A 642 -7.54 9.73 -35.28
C TYR A 642 -7.66 10.60 -34.03
N LEU A 643 -8.14 10.04 -32.90
CA LEU A 643 -8.40 10.80 -31.67
C LEU A 643 -7.18 10.94 -30.76
N LYS A 644 -6.20 10.04 -30.85
CA LYS A 644 -4.94 10.05 -30.09
C LYS A 644 -5.13 10.26 -28.59
N PRO A 645 -5.94 9.43 -27.92
CA PRO A 645 -6.26 9.63 -26.51
C PRO A 645 -5.05 9.36 -25.61
N THR A 646 -4.96 10.10 -24.50
CA THR A 646 -3.92 9.91 -23.47
C THR A 646 -4.50 10.14 -22.09
N LEU A 647 -4.04 9.38 -21.10
CA LEU A 647 -4.32 9.68 -19.69
C LEU A 647 -3.42 10.82 -19.19
N LYS A 648 -4.03 11.83 -18.56
CA LYS A 648 -3.33 12.96 -17.92
C LYS A 648 -2.46 12.53 -16.75
N HIS A 649 -1.62 13.45 -16.26
CA HIS A 649 -0.83 13.26 -15.02
C HIS A 649 -0.02 11.95 -14.99
N ASN A 650 0.55 11.55 -16.13
CA ASN A 650 1.32 10.31 -16.31
C ASN A 650 0.53 9.00 -16.12
N GLY A 651 -0.81 9.02 -16.21
CA GLY A 651 -1.65 7.82 -16.09
C GLY A 651 -1.38 6.73 -17.15
N GLU A 652 -0.69 7.05 -18.25
CA GLU A 652 -0.22 6.06 -19.23
C GLU A 652 0.93 5.18 -18.71
N THR A 653 1.66 5.63 -17.69
CA THR A 653 2.87 4.93 -17.19
C THR A 653 2.54 3.56 -16.60
N PRO A 654 1.55 3.43 -15.68
CA PRO A 654 1.12 2.12 -15.19
C PRO A 654 0.63 1.19 -16.31
N LEU A 655 -0.04 1.74 -17.33
CA LEU A 655 -0.53 0.98 -18.47
C LEU A 655 0.62 0.44 -19.33
N LYS A 656 1.61 1.29 -19.63
CA LYS A 656 2.82 0.94 -20.39
C LYS A 656 3.58 -0.19 -19.71
N ASN A 657 3.78 -0.11 -18.39
CA ASN A 657 4.51 -1.13 -17.64
C ASN A 657 3.78 -2.47 -17.57
N TRP A 658 2.46 -2.43 -17.43
CA TRP A 658 1.64 -3.64 -17.51
C TRP A 658 1.77 -4.30 -18.89
N ILE A 659 1.69 -3.54 -19.97
CA ILE A 659 1.86 -4.05 -21.34
C ILE A 659 3.28 -4.59 -21.55
N ASN A 660 4.31 -3.89 -21.08
CA ASN A 660 5.69 -4.37 -21.16
C ASN A 660 5.88 -5.71 -20.43
N THR A 661 5.24 -5.88 -19.26
CA THR A 661 5.25 -7.15 -18.53
C THR A 661 4.61 -8.27 -19.36
N LEU A 662 3.49 -8.01 -20.03
CA LEU A 662 2.82 -8.98 -20.91
C LEU A 662 3.67 -9.30 -22.14
N LYS A 663 4.35 -8.32 -22.72
CA LYS A 663 5.30 -8.52 -23.82
C LYS A 663 6.46 -9.43 -23.40
N VAL A 664 7.06 -9.18 -22.24
CA VAL A 664 8.16 -10.02 -21.69
C VAL A 664 7.70 -11.45 -21.43
N LYS A 665 6.46 -11.64 -20.99
CA LYS A 665 5.85 -12.98 -20.80
C LYS A 665 5.50 -13.69 -22.11
N GLY A 666 5.52 -12.99 -23.24
CA GLY A 666 5.07 -13.51 -24.53
C GLY A 666 3.55 -13.55 -24.69
N ASP A 667 2.79 -12.92 -23.80
CA ASP A 667 1.32 -12.84 -23.86
C ASP A 667 0.83 -11.86 -24.94
N ILE A 668 1.67 -10.87 -25.31
CA ILE A 668 1.45 -9.88 -26.38
C ILE A 668 2.71 -9.81 -27.25
N PRO A 669 2.60 -9.66 -28.59
CA PRO A 669 3.76 -9.50 -29.47
C PRO A 669 4.60 -8.26 -29.13
N MET A 670 5.93 -8.38 -29.27
CA MET A 670 6.85 -7.24 -29.09
C MET A 670 6.79 -6.24 -30.26
N VAL A 671 6.43 -6.72 -31.46
CA VAL A 671 6.41 -5.98 -32.73
C VAL A 671 5.16 -6.43 -33.52
N PRO A 672 4.49 -5.54 -34.27
CA PRO A 672 4.72 -4.09 -34.38
C PRO A 672 4.33 -3.32 -33.12
N ASN A 673 4.93 -2.14 -32.92
CA ASN A 673 4.50 -1.22 -31.86
C ASN A 673 3.12 -0.67 -32.20
N GLN A 674 2.16 -0.92 -31.31
CA GLN A 674 0.77 -0.49 -31.40
C GLN A 674 0.43 0.42 -30.22
N HIS A 675 -0.66 1.18 -30.34
CA HIS A 675 -1.18 2.02 -29.26
C HIS A 675 -1.38 1.21 -27.96
N LEU A 676 -1.07 1.79 -26.80
CA LEU A 676 -1.17 1.09 -25.51
C LEU A 676 -2.59 0.56 -25.25
N TRP A 677 -3.60 1.38 -25.52
CA TRP A 677 -5.00 0.98 -25.36
C TRP A 677 -5.41 -0.14 -26.32
N TYR A 678 -4.84 -0.20 -27.53
CA TYR A 678 -5.07 -1.31 -28.46
C TYR A 678 -4.49 -2.63 -27.91
N ASN A 679 -3.26 -2.60 -27.39
CA ASN A 679 -2.65 -3.78 -26.78
C ASN A 679 -3.49 -4.31 -25.61
N ALA A 680 -4.00 -3.39 -24.77
CA ALA A 680 -4.89 -3.72 -23.65
C ALA A 680 -6.22 -4.35 -24.11
N TRP A 681 -6.87 -3.74 -25.11
CA TRP A 681 -8.12 -4.20 -25.70
C TRP A 681 -7.97 -5.59 -26.33
N ASN A 682 -6.98 -5.77 -27.20
CA ASN A 682 -6.73 -7.02 -27.92
C ASN A 682 -6.38 -8.17 -26.97
N TYR A 683 -5.53 -7.92 -25.95
CA TYR A 683 -5.22 -8.92 -24.93
C TYR A 683 -6.47 -9.41 -24.19
N LYS A 684 -7.37 -8.49 -23.81
CA LYS A 684 -8.60 -8.85 -23.09
C LYS A 684 -9.59 -9.64 -23.97
N LEU A 685 -9.71 -9.29 -25.26
CA LEU A 685 -10.54 -10.04 -26.21
C LEU A 685 -10.03 -11.47 -26.40
N ASN A 686 -8.73 -11.66 -26.62
CA ASN A 686 -8.14 -12.99 -26.85
C ASN A 686 -8.14 -13.88 -25.59
N LYS A 687 -8.23 -13.30 -24.39
CA LYS A 687 -8.39 -14.07 -23.15
C LYS A 687 -9.81 -14.63 -23.00
N LYS A 688 -10.84 -13.92 -23.47
CA LYS A 688 -12.23 -14.39 -23.46
C LYS A 688 -12.43 -15.57 -24.43
N SER A 689 -11.83 -15.52 -25.62
CA SER A 689 -11.93 -16.61 -26.61
C SER A 689 -11.23 -17.91 -26.19
N LYS A 690 -10.16 -17.82 -25.39
CA LYS A 690 -9.50 -19.01 -24.81
C LYS A 690 -10.32 -19.68 -23.69
N LYS A 691 -11.15 -18.93 -22.96
CA LYS A 691 -12.04 -19.49 -21.91
C LYS A 691 -13.28 -20.17 -22.49
N SER A 692 -13.73 -19.80 -23.69
CA SER A 692 -14.86 -20.45 -24.38
C SER A 692 -14.51 -21.76 -25.09
N HIS A 693 -13.28 -22.25 -24.93
CA HIS A 693 -12.77 -23.49 -25.54
C HIS A 693 -12.26 -24.50 -24.49
N HIS A 694 -12.59 -24.30 -23.21
CA HIS A 694 -12.35 -25.27 -22.15
C HIS A 694 -13.65 -25.73 -21.51
#